data_AF-A0A3C1M3J3-F1
#
_entry.id   AF-A0A3C1M3J3-F1
#
_cell.length_a   1.000
_cell.length_b   1.000
_cell.length_c   1.000
_cell.angle_alpha   90.00
_cell.angle_beta   90.00
_cell.angle_gamma   90.00
#
_symmetry.space_group_name_H-M   'P 1'
#
loop_
_entity.id
_entity.type
_entity.pdbx_description
1 polymer ?
#
loop_
_entity_poly.entity_id
_entity_poly.type
_entity_poly.pdbx_seq_one_letter_code
_entity_poly.pdbx_strand_id
1 'polypeptide(L)'
;MEKPYWQAKIWGILHDPVLKALHTNYGRGGQSFWENLAVMTDWPNVEAGGGTLSKHIWAADYLTAASDRAAIGSLSAFLNYDQNGLVISHLLSGAKQSWKLPNAAHQETMARGEKNRTQVFLEVEAGLFPEFLPQETDPRRVFWWLWRCLPEAVGQRFGDPSLLLMPAETRIPDGSIWSHLSLTAALAGALAGYDLTPAEVQRWPHGEAGLSRPHLVTFSFSPVQELIKASRKMRDFWAGSWLLHYLSARVCWALAWKYGPDTLVYPSLWGQPLIDAWLVQGVGNFPGWIDFAPWVPTPGDRALLTAGFPNVIVMVLPQAKVKAAMQMARQTLLEEWERLGNLAFAAIRAQDERWMPGLAPENDTWNRWLQCQWQTYWAGYPLGDPHQSLRSSDLHKEAESEKDAWTQAQNDVCGLSERRALFLQEEREFLRAAGKLRQQKQGRHPFSANVGSWWSYAFDRLRLNLTAVKNARAWELPTAFGVRSTVSGIGPALHAQRWQKGQVEDLEESIRAQWQRRAGLFDGREMLNATETLKRTLPKILPDLLPASVSLNFTYPDLTAGMAGYLKTHDKEAIAHFRRACQGLLREFPQAEDVLKDMAGKWGIPWADGQSTFQKTHPRLLNVGWLLEDLGDPQRRPQLAAAIARFYP
;
A
#
# COMPACT_ATOMS: atom_id res chain seq x y z
N MET A 1 3.67 -26.68 5.54
CA MET A 1 4.59 -26.10 6.55
C MET A 1 4.16 -24.71 7.05
N GLU A 2 3.06 -24.11 6.58
CA GLU A 2 2.66 -22.75 7.04
C GLU A 2 1.30 -22.70 7.74
N LYS A 3 0.59 -23.84 7.85
CA LYS A 3 -0.79 -23.87 8.37
C LYS A 3 -0.88 -23.25 9.79
N PRO A 4 -0.04 -23.60 10.77
CA PRO A 4 -0.05 -22.97 12.10
C PRO A 4 0.18 -21.46 12.10
N TYR A 5 1.04 -20.96 11.21
CA TYR A 5 1.28 -19.52 11.07
C TYR A 5 0.02 -18.77 10.64
N TRP A 6 -0.71 -19.32 9.66
CA TRP A 6 -1.97 -18.74 9.21
C TRP A 6 -3.11 -18.94 10.22
N GLN A 7 -3.15 -20.06 10.94
CA GLN A 7 -4.10 -20.27 12.04
C GLN A 7 -3.91 -19.25 13.17
N ALA A 8 -2.66 -18.94 13.55
CA ALA A 8 -2.37 -17.88 14.52
C ALA A 8 -2.90 -16.52 14.07
N LYS A 9 -2.79 -16.22 12.77
CA LYS A 9 -3.32 -14.99 12.18
C LYS A 9 -4.84 -14.97 12.14
N ILE A 10 -5.48 -16.06 11.73
CA ILE A 10 -6.95 -16.23 11.75
C ILE A 10 -7.48 -16.02 13.16
N TRP A 11 -6.83 -16.64 14.15
CA TRP A 11 -7.14 -16.37 15.56
C TRP A 11 -6.98 -14.88 15.88
N GLY A 12 -5.85 -14.24 15.53
CA GLY A 12 -5.63 -12.83 15.83
C GLY A 12 -6.64 -11.86 15.22
N ILE A 13 -7.12 -12.12 14.00
CA ILE A 13 -8.14 -11.28 13.35
C ILE A 13 -9.56 -11.53 13.90
N LEU A 14 -9.81 -12.66 14.57
CA LEU A 14 -11.10 -13.06 15.14
C LEU A 14 -11.06 -13.23 16.68
N HIS A 15 -10.00 -12.77 17.35
CA HIS A 15 -9.84 -12.96 18.79
C HIS A 15 -10.87 -12.16 19.60
N ASP A 16 -11.30 -11.03 19.05
CA ASP A 16 -12.36 -10.16 19.55
C ASP A 16 -13.61 -10.29 18.67
N PRO A 17 -14.82 -10.04 19.20
CA PRO A 17 -16.04 -10.00 18.40
C PRO A 17 -15.95 -8.86 17.38
N VAL A 18 -16.44 -9.12 16.17
CA VAL A 18 -16.39 -8.15 15.07
C VAL A 18 -17.19 -6.89 15.41
N LEU A 19 -18.28 -7.06 16.16
CA LEU A 19 -19.18 -5.98 16.60
C LEU A 19 -18.86 -5.48 18.01
N LYS A 20 -17.64 -5.70 18.54
CA LYS A 20 -17.21 -5.38 19.92
C LYS A 20 -17.66 -4.02 20.44
N ALA A 21 -17.55 -2.96 19.63
CA ALA A 21 -17.94 -1.60 20.02
C ALA A 21 -19.43 -1.48 20.38
N LEU A 22 -20.28 -2.30 19.76
CA LEU A 22 -21.73 -2.35 19.97
C LEU A 22 -22.14 -3.23 21.16
N HIS A 23 -21.25 -4.11 21.64
CA HIS A 23 -21.52 -4.92 22.82
C HIS A 23 -21.49 -4.10 24.11
N THR A 24 -22.21 -4.60 25.11
CA THR A 24 -22.11 -4.16 26.51
C THR A 24 -20.98 -4.93 27.22
N ASN A 25 -20.73 -4.61 28.50
CA ASN A 25 -19.72 -5.31 29.31
C ASN A 25 -19.91 -6.84 29.40
N TYR A 26 -21.10 -7.36 29.07
CA TYR A 26 -21.37 -8.81 29.05
C TYR A 26 -20.83 -9.53 27.82
N GLY A 27 -20.63 -8.83 26.69
CA GLY A 27 -20.25 -9.46 25.41
C GLY A 27 -18.90 -9.04 24.84
N ARG A 28 -18.22 -8.07 25.44
CA ARG A 28 -16.97 -7.47 24.92
C ARG A 28 -15.70 -8.33 25.04
N GLY A 29 -15.73 -9.38 25.85
CA GLY A 29 -14.57 -10.23 26.13
C GLY A 29 -14.75 -11.68 25.70
N GLY A 30 -15.73 -11.97 24.84
CA GLY A 30 -15.85 -13.28 24.21
C GLY A 30 -15.01 -13.34 22.93
N GLN A 31 -14.65 -14.54 22.49
CA GLN A 31 -14.00 -14.73 21.19
C GLN A 31 -15.04 -14.70 20.07
N SER A 32 -14.60 -14.34 18.87
CA SER A 32 -15.43 -14.50 17.68
C SER A 32 -15.48 -15.97 17.25
N PHE A 33 -16.15 -16.24 16.13
CA PHE A 33 -16.57 -17.56 15.66
C PHE A 33 -15.47 -18.30 14.88
N TRP A 34 -14.22 -18.15 15.30
CA TRP A 34 -13.07 -18.80 14.64
C TRP A 34 -13.08 -20.33 14.79
N GLU A 35 -13.63 -20.86 15.88
CA GLU A 35 -13.77 -22.31 16.13
C GLU A 35 -14.66 -23.01 15.08
N ASN A 36 -15.54 -22.26 14.41
CA ASN A 36 -16.45 -22.80 13.40
C ASN A 36 -15.78 -22.98 12.02
N LEU A 37 -14.52 -22.58 11.86
CA LEU A 37 -13.79 -22.68 10.60
C LEU A 37 -13.06 -24.03 10.51
N ALA A 38 -13.23 -24.77 9.41
CA ALA A 38 -12.56 -26.06 9.21
C ALA A 38 -11.02 -25.98 9.31
N VAL A 39 -10.43 -24.84 8.92
CA VAL A 39 -8.99 -24.58 9.06
C VAL A 39 -8.52 -24.45 10.50
N MET A 40 -9.41 -24.28 11.48
CA MET A 40 -9.08 -24.04 12.89
C MET A 40 -9.33 -25.25 13.81
N THR A 41 -9.88 -26.36 13.31
CA THR A 41 -10.26 -27.54 14.12
C THR A 41 -9.12 -28.12 14.98
N ASP A 42 -7.88 -28.03 14.51
CA ASP A 42 -6.66 -28.49 15.20
C ASP A 42 -5.91 -27.37 15.95
N TRP A 43 -6.45 -26.15 15.97
CA TRP A 43 -5.87 -25.02 16.68
C TRP A 43 -6.31 -25.01 18.15
N PRO A 44 -5.39 -24.93 19.12
CA PRO A 44 -5.75 -24.88 20.53
C PRO A 44 -6.36 -23.52 20.88
N ASN A 45 -7.29 -23.50 21.83
CA ASN A 45 -7.76 -22.24 22.40
C ASN A 45 -6.60 -21.59 23.18
N VAL A 46 -5.97 -20.58 22.58
CA VAL A 46 -4.75 -19.97 23.12
C VAL A 46 -4.99 -19.11 24.36
N GLU A 47 -6.23 -18.63 24.57
CA GLU A 47 -6.61 -17.84 25.75
C GLU A 47 -6.84 -18.74 26.97
N ALA A 48 -7.56 -19.85 26.79
CA ALA A 48 -7.77 -20.86 27.82
C ALA A 48 -6.55 -21.78 28.03
N GLY A 49 -5.61 -21.77 27.08
CA GLY A 49 -4.43 -22.63 27.04
C GLY A 49 -3.36 -22.26 28.08
N GLY A 50 -2.99 -23.22 28.93
CA GLY A 50 -1.93 -23.03 29.92
C GLY A 50 -0.50 -23.11 29.37
N GLY A 51 -0.32 -23.56 28.12
CA GLY A 51 0.97 -23.83 27.49
C GLY A 51 1.79 -22.58 27.19
N THR A 52 3.13 -22.73 27.22
CA THR A 52 4.08 -21.63 27.00
C THR A 52 3.86 -20.92 25.65
N LEU A 53 3.72 -21.68 24.56
CA LEU A 53 3.47 -21.12 23.22
C LEU A 53 2.11 -20.42 23.13
N SER A 54 1.04 -21.02 23.68
CA SER A 54 -0.30 -20.42 23.68
C SER A 54 -0.31 -19.06 24.39
N LYS A 55 0.29 -18.97 25.58
CA LYS A 55 0.45 -17.71 26.32
C LYS A 55 1.27 -16.67 25.54
N HIS A 56 2.28 -17.14 24.81
CA HIS A 56 3.12 -16.27 24.00
C HIS A 56 2.39 -15.70 22.78
N ILE A 57 1.62 -16.51 22.06
CA ILE A 57 0.77 -16.05 20.94
C ILE A 57 -0.34 -15.14 21.45
N TRP A 58 -0.96 -15.48 22.58
CA TRP A 58 -2.01 -14.68 23.22
C TRP A 58 -1.52 -13.28 23.62
N ALA A 59 -0.21 -13.09 23.80
CA ALA A 59 0.35 -11.76 24.05
C ALA A 59 0.09 -10.77 22.90
N ALA A 60 -0.22 -11.24 21.68
CA ALA A 60 -0.51 -10.38 20.52
C ALA A 60 -1.60 -9.34 20.80
N ASP A 61 -2.71 -9.74 21.45
CA ASP A 61 -3.80 -8.82 21.83
C ASP A 61 -3.24 -7.72 22.75
N TYR A 62 -2.58 -8.11 23.84
CA TYR A 62 -2.01 -7.16 24.80
C TYR A 62 -0.99 -6.19 24.19
N LEU A 63 -0.14 -6.68 23.28
CA LEU A 63 0.85 -5.85 22.60
C LEU A 63 0.18 -4.83 21.67
N THR A 64 -0.85 -5.24 20.94
CA THR A 64 -1.60 -4.36 20.04
C THR A 64 -2.43 -3.35 20.83
N ALA A 65 -3.17 -3.83 21.83
CA ALA A 65 -4.03 -3.01 22.68
C ALA A 65 -3.26 -1.94 23.47
N ALA A 66 -1.96 -2.11 23.68
CA ALA A 66 -1.11 -1.07 24.28
C ALA A 66 -0.97 0.17 23.40
N SER A 67 -1.14 0.03 22.07
CA SER A 67 -1.22 1.17 21.15
C SER A 67 -2.57 1.89 21.26
N ASP A 68 -3.67 1.15 21.43
CA ASP A 68 -5.03 1.73 21.45
C ASP A 68 -5.41 2.30 22.83
N ARG A 69 -4.89 1.71 23.91
CA ARG A 69 -5.24 2.07 25.30
C ARG A 69 -4.16 2.89 25.98
N ALA A 70 -3.01 3.10 25.34
CA ALA A 70 -1.76 3.45 26.01
C ALA A 70 -1.51 2.51 27.22
N ALA A 71 -0.87 3.01 28.29
CA ALA A 71 -0.71 2.24 29.53
C ALA A 71 -1.97 2.20 30.42
N ILE A 72 -3.09 2.77 29.97
CA ILE A 72 -4.27 3.08 30.78
C ILE A 72 -5.24 1.87 30.92
N GLY A 73 -4.80 0.68 30.51
CA GLY A 73 -5.63 -0.54 30.54
C GLY A 73 -6.27 -0.85 31.90
N SER A 74 -5.65 -0.43 33.00
CA SER A 74 -6.15 -0.67 34.37
C SER A 74 -7.28 0.26 34.82
N LEU A 75 -7.76 1.19 34.01
CA LEU A 75 -8.93 1.99 34.40
C LEU A 75 -10.19 1.13 34.58
N SER A 76 -10.91 1.36 35.67
CA SER A 76 -12.14 0.65 36.01
C SER A 76 -13.39 1.19 35.31
N ALA A 77 -13.28 2.37 34.67
CA ALA A 77 -14.38 2.97 33.91
C ALA A 77 -14.59 2.25 32.58
N PHE A 78 -15.82 2.27 32.06
CA PHE A 78 -16.20 1.70 30.78
C PHE A 78 -17.13 2.67 30.04
N LEU A 79 -17.09 2.66 28.71
CA LEU A 79 -18.00 3.42 27.86
C LEU A 79 -18.77 2.44 26.96
N ASN A 80 -20.10 2.43 27.03
CA ASN A 80 -20.97 1.54 26.25
C ASN A 80 -21.69 2.29 25.14
N TYR A 81 -21.96 1.59 24.03
CA TYR A 81 -22.87 2.09 23.00
C TYR A 81 -24.31 2.13 23.56
N ASP A 82 -24.89 3.32 23.61
CA ASP A 82 -26.18 3.60 24.24
C ASP A 82 -27.22 4.21 23.25
N GLN A 83 -28.30 4.77 23.79
CA GLN A 83 -29.38 5.43 23.03
C GLN A 83 -28.88 6.59 22.15
N ASN A 84 -27.80 7.25 22.56
CA ASN A 84 -27.17 8.35 21.83
C ASN A 84 -26.08 7.86 20.87
N GLY A 85 -25.68 6.58 20.96
CA GLY A 85 -24.62 5.97 20.18
C GLY A 85 -23.27 6.04 20.88
N LEU A 86 -22.21 6.35 20.13
CA LEU A 86 -20.88 6.67 20.65
C LEU A 86 -20.40 7.99 20.05
N VAL A 87 -19.46 8.63 20.71
CA VAL A 87 -18.69 9.72 20.11
C VAL A 87 -17.32 9.16 19.75
N ILE A 88 -16.99 9.16 18.47
CA ILE A 88 -15.65 8.80 17.98
C ILE A 88 -14.86 10.07 17.71
N SER A 89 -13.54 9.96 17.75
CA SER A 89 -12.62 11.06 17.50
C SER A 89 -11.68 10.74 16.35
N HIS A 90 -11.45 11.68 15.46
CA HIS A 90 -10.43 11.52 14.44
C HIS A 90 -9.03 11.51 15.09
N LEU A 91 -8.25 10.44 14.87
CA LEU A 91 -6.95 10.19 15.49
C LEU A 91 -5.99 11.40 15.49
N LEU A 92 -5.85 12.10 14.35
CA LEU A 92 -4.90 13.22 14.24
C LEU A 92 -5.46 14.57 14.70
N SER A 93 -6.65 14.96 14.23
CA SER A 93 -7.22 16.29 14.51
C SER A 93 -7.93 16.38 15.86
N GLY A 94 -8.27 15.24 16.48
CA GLY A 94 -9.12 15.17 17.66
C GLY A 94 -10.58 15.60 17.38
N ALA A 95 -10.95 15.84 16.12
CA ALA A 95 -12.30 16.23 15.75
C ALA A 95 -13.29 15.13 16.13
N LYS A 96 -14.35 15.51 16.85
CA LYS A 96 -15.35 14.57 17.36
C LYS A 96 -16.49 14.41 16.36
N GLN A 97 -16.99 13.18 16.24
CA GLN A 97 -18.14 12.83 15.43
C GLN A 97 -19.07 11.92 16.23
N SER A 98 -20.38 12.18 16.16
CA SER A 98 -21.38 11.26 16.68
C SER A 98 -21.48 10.05 15.75
N TRP A 99 -21.37 8.85 16.31
CA TRP A 99 -21.39 7.59 15.60
C TRP A 99 -22.52 6.70 16.13
N LYS A 100 -23.41 6.31 15.22
CA LYS A 100 -24.65 5.61 15.56
C LYS A 100 -25.05 4.71 14.40
N LEU A 101 -25.48 3.49 14.72
CA LEU A 101 -26.09 2.56 13.77
C LEU A 101 -27.29 3.20 13.05
N PRO A 102 -27.64 2.73 11.83
CA PRO A 102 -28.86 3.11 11.15
C PRO A 102 -30.10 2.94 12.03
N ASN A 103 -31.09 3.83 11.88
CA ASN A 103 -32.23 3.95 12.81
C ASN A 103 -32.92 2.61 13.13
N ALA A 104 -33.19 1.77 12.12
CA ALA A 104 -33.84 0.48 12.33
C ALA A 104 -32.97 -0.47 13.19
N ALA A 105 -31.71 -0.68 12.81
CA ALA A 105 -30.77 -1.52 13.54
C ALA A 105 -30.47 -0.97 14.94
N HIS A 106 -30.40 0.35 15.07
CA HIS A 106 -30.23 1.02 16.36
C HIS A 106 -31.43 0.78 17.28
N GLN A 107 -32.65 1.02 16.81
CA GLN A 107 -33.87 0.81 17.59
C GLN A 107 -34.00 -0.66 18.00
N GLU A 108 -33.74 -1.60 17.10
CA GLU A 108 -33.73 -3.02 17.42
C GLU A 108 -32.70 -3.33 18.51
N THR A 109 -31.47 -2.83 18.37
CA THR A 109 -30.40 -3.01 19.36
C THR A 109 -30.80 -2.45 20.73
N MET A 110 -31.43 -1.27 20.76
CA MET A 110 -31.84 -0.60 22.00
C MET A 110 -33.09 -1.22 22.64
N ALA A 111 -33.96 -1.84 21.84
CA ALA A 111 -35.14 -2.55 22.35
C ALA A 111 -34.77 -3.83 23.10
N ARG A 112 -33.56 -4.38 22.87
CA ARG A 112 -33.05 -5.56 23.57
C ARG A 112 -32.35 -5.15 24.87
N GLY A 113 -32.65 -5.85 25.96
CA GLY A 113 -31.90 -5.72 27.22
C GLY A 113 -30.42 -6.07 27.05
N GLU A 114 -29.55 -5.55 27.93
CA GLU A 114 -28.08 -5.61 27.78
C GLU A 114 -27.50 -7.01 27.55
N LYS A 115 -28.06 -8.04 28.20
CA LYS A 115 -27.63 -9.45 28.03
C LYS A 115 -28.08 -10.03 26.69
N ASN A 116 -29.27 -9.65 26.24
CA ASN A 116 -29.85 -10.16 24.99
C ASN A 116 -29.18 -9.53 23.76
N ARG A 117 -28.61 -8.32 23.88
CA ARG A 117 -27.83 -7.68 22.81
C ARG A 117 -26.65 -8.53 22.36
N THR A 118 -25.92 -9.15 23.30
CA THR A 118 -24.77 -9.99 22.98
C THR A 118 -25.16 -11.17 22.10
N GLN A 119 -26.24 -11.87 22.44
CA GLN A 119 -26.71 -13.03 21.67
C GLN A 119 -27.10 -12.64 20.24
N VAL A 120 -27.80 -11.52 20.07
CA VAL A 120 -28.18 -11.01 18.75
C VAL A 120 -26.95 -10.70 17.88
N PHE A 121 -25.93 -10.06 18.44
CA PHE A 121 -24.72 -9.75 17.68
C PHE A 121 -23.92 -11.00 17.31
N LEU A 122 -23.87 -12.01 18.18
CA LEU A 122 -23.27 -13.30 17.85
C LEU A 122 -24.03 -14.01 16.71
N GLU A 123 -25.37 -13.92 16.69
CA GLU A 123 -26.19 -14.45 15.58
C GLU A 123 -25.97 -13.68 14.28
N VAL A 124 -25.87 -12.36 14.34
CA VAL A 124 -25.53 -11.52 13.17
C VAL A 124 -24.15 -11.89 12.64
N GLU A 125 -23.18 -12.04 13.53
CA GLU A 125 -21.80 -12.42 13.23
C GLU A 125 -21.71 -13.79 12.55
N ALA A 126 -22.45 -14.79 13.06
CA ALA A 126 -22.53 -16.12 12.45
C ALA A 126 -23.07 -16.09 11.01
N GLY A 127 -23.91 -15.10 10.67
CA GLY A 127 -24.44 -14.90 9.32
C GLY A 127 -23.58 -14.05 8.38
N LEU A 128 -22.39 -13.58 8.81
CA LEU A 128 -21.51 -12.76 7.96
C LEU A 128 -20.70 -13.60 6.96
N PHE A 129 -20.43 -14.86 7.29
CA PHE A 129 -19.59 -15.72 6.46
C PHE A 129 -20.35 -16.24 5.24
N PRO A 130 -19.73 -16.21 4.04
CA PRO A 130 -20.29 -16.86 2.88
C PRO A 130 -20.20 -18.38 3.02
N GLU A 131 -21.03 -19.10 2.28
CA GLU A 131 -21.19 -20.56 2.40
C GLU A 131 -19.87 -21.35 2.29
N PHE A 132 -18.92 -20.88 1.46
CA PHE A 132 -17.65 -21.56 1.26
C PHE A 132 -16.70 -21.43 2.46
N LEU A 133 -16.75 -20.32 3.21
CA LEU A 133 -15.70 -19.96 4.16
C LEU A 133 -15.56 -20.95 5.33
N PRO A 134 -16.65 -21.43 5.96
CA PRO A 134 -16.55 -22.41 7.04
C PRO A 134 -15.97 -23.76 6.60
N GLN A 135 -16.12 -24.12 5.32
CA GLN A 135 -15.68 -25.41 4.76
C GLN A 135 -14.33 -25.31 4.04
N GLU A 136 -13.81 -24.11 3.81
CA GLU A 136 -12.52 -23.90 3.16
C GLU A 136 -11.40 -24.54 3.97
N THR A 137 -10.44 -25.14 3.27
CA THR A 137 -9.31 -25.87 3.84
C THR A 137 -7.97 -25.16 3.65
N ASP A 138 -7.91 -24.17 2.75
CA ASP A 138 -6.75 -23.29 2.63
C ASP A 138 -6.85 -22.12 3.64
N PRO A 139 -6.03 -22.14 4.72
CA PRO A 139 -6.08 -21.08 5.73
C PRO A 139 -5.63 -19.72 5.17
N ARG A 140 -4.85 -19.69 4.09
CA ARG A 140 -4.45 -18.43 3.46
C ARG A 140 -5.66 -17.77 2.83
N ARG A 141 -6.44 -18.50 2.03
CA ARG A 141 -7.67 -17.98 1.42
C ARG A 141 -8.67 -17.49 2.47
N VAL A 142 -8.87 -18.27 3.53
CA VAL A 142 -9.72 -17.87 4.67
C VAL A 142 -9.23 -16.55 5.26
N PHE A 143 -7.94 -16.43 5.56
CA PHE A 143 -7.36 -15.21 6.13
C PHE A 143 -7.56 -13.99 5.22
N TRP A 144 -7.32 -14.11 3.92
CA TRP A 144 -7.50 -13.01 2.98
C TRP A 144 -8.96 -12.54 2.90
N TRP A 145 -9.92 -13.47 2.93
CA TRP A 145 -11.33 -13.09 2.99
C TRP A 145 -11.65 -12.35 4.30
N LEU A 146 -11.19 -12.87 5.44
CA LEU A 146 -11.39 -12.23 6.75
C LEU A 146 -10.78 -10.82 6.79
N TRP A 147 -9.60 -10.65 6.22
CA TRP A 147 -8.90 -9.36 6.24
C TRP A 147 -9.49 -8.33 5.27
N ARG A 148 -9.84 -8.73 4.04
CA ARG A 148 -10.33 -7.79 3.02
C ARG A 148 -11.85 -7.64 3.00
N CYS A 149 -12.59 -8.73 3.13
CA CYS A 149 -14.02 -8.81 2.84
C CYS A 149 -14.91 -8.69 4.09
N LEU A 150 -14.47 -9.19 5.25
CA LEU A 150 -15.27 -9.14 6.47
C LEU A 150 -15.68 -7.70 6.89
N PRO A 151 -14.80 -6.67 6.82
CA PRO A 151 -15.20 -5.30 7.13
C PRO A 151 -16.33 -4.79 6.21
N GLU A 152 -16.27 -5.14 4.93
CA GLU A 152 -17.28 -4.79 3.92
C GLU A 152 -18.57 -5.59 4.14
N ALA A 153 -18.48 -6.88 4.49
CA ALA A 153 -19.63 -7.71 4.81
C ALA A 153 -20.43 -7.15 5.99
N VAL A 154 -19.74 -6.64 7.02
CA VAL A 154 -20.39 -5.92 8.13
C VAL A 154 -21.07 -4.65 7.64
N GLY A 155 -20.37 -3.80 6.87
CA GLY A 155 -20.95 -2.58 6.33
C GLY A 155 -22.20 -2.85 5.49
N GLN A 156 -22.17 -3.87 4.63
CA GLN A 156 -23.30 -4.31 3.81
C GLN A 156 -24.46 -4.86 4.65
N ARG A 157 -24.17 -5.67 5.69
CA ARG A 157 -25.19 -6.25 6.58
C ARG A 157 -26.06 -5.21 7.28
N PHE A 158 -25.47 -4.08 7.63
CA PHE A 158 -26.15 -2.95 8.26
C PHE A 158 -26.57 -1.85 7.27
N GLY A 159 -26.10 -1.91 6.00
CA GLY A 159 -26.31 -0.85 5.02
C GLY A 159 -25.61 0.46 5.39
N ASP A 160 -24.49 0.40 6.11
CA ASP A 160 -23.77 1.57 6.62
C ASP A 160 -22.24 1.38 6.56
N PRO A 161 -21.53 2.12 5.68
CA PRO A 161 -20.08 2.04 5.59
C PRO A 161 -19.35 2.67 6.80
N SER A 162 -20.05 3.43 7.66
CA SER A 162 -19.46 4.02 8.86
C SER A 162 -19.01 2.98 9.88
N LEU A 163 -19.43 1.72 9.73
CA LEU A 163 -19.00 0.58 10.54
C LEU A 163 -17.50 0.28 10.37
N LEU A 164 -16.86 0.79 9.31
CA LEU A 164 -15.40 0.80 9.18
C LEU A 164 -14.71 1.67 10.24
N LEU A 165 -15.43 2.58 10.88
CA LEU A 165 -14.94 3.48 11.92
C LEU A 165 -15.28 3.00 13.35
N MET A 166 -15.80 1.78 13.50
CA MET A 166 -16.07 1.21 14.83
C MET A 166 -14.81 1.25 15.70
N PRO A 167 -14.86 1.86 16.91
CA PRO A 167 -13.67 2.00 17.72
C PRO A 167 -13.22 0.67 18.33
N ALA A 168 -11.91 0.41 18.34
CA ALA A 168 -11.32 -0.74 19.03
C ALA A 168 -11.43 -0.62 20.55
N GLU A 169 -11.21 0.60 21.06
CA GLU A 169 -11.31 0.96 22.46
C GLU A 169 -12.33 2.09 22.63
N THR A 170 -13.48 1.79 23.24
CA THR A 170 -14.54 2.79 23.34
C THR A 170 -14.20 3.95 24.28
N ARG A 171 -13.27 3.78 25.22
CA ARG A 171 -12.81 4.87 26.13
C ARG A 171 -11.89 5.87 25.43
N ILE A 172 -11.17 5.42 24.40
CA ILE A 172 -10.27 6.21 23.55
C ILE A 172 -10.66 5.89 22.09
N PRO A 173 -11.80 6.40 21.61
CA PRO A 173 -12.42 5.93 20.37
C PRO A 173 -11.82 6.63 19.15
N ASP A 174 -10.51 6.49 18.95
CA ASP A 174 -9.74 7.13 17.88
C ASP A 174 -9.17 6.16 16.83
N GLY A 175 -9.02 4.89 17.18
CA GLY A 175 -8.60 3.79 16.30
C GLY A 175 -9.74 2.84 15.96
N SER A 176 -9.78 2.39 14.71
CA SER A 176 -10.76 1.41 14.25
C SER A 176 -10.42 -0.01 14.72
N ILE A 177 -11.45 -0.78 15.12
CA ILE A 177 -11.35 -2.20 15.46
C ILE A 177 -10.69 -3.00 14.33
N TRP A 178 -10.91 -2.64 13.06
CA TRP A 178 -10.33 -3.34 11.92
C TRP A 178 -8.81 -3.16 11.85
N SER A 179 -8.30 -1.99 12.23
CA SER A 179 -6.85 -1.73 12.31
C SER A 179 -6.24 -2.51 13.48
N HIS A 180 -6.92 -2.52 14.62
CA HIS A 180 -6.52 -3.33 15.78
C HIS A 180 -6.45 -4.82 15.42
N LEU A 181 -7.52 -5.40 14.89
CA LEU A 181 -7.58 -6.83 14.52
C LEU A 181 -6.51 -7.20 13.48
N SER A 182 -6.27 -6.35 12.48
CA SER A 182 -5.21 -6.57 11.49
C SER A 182 -3.83 -6.58 12.15
N LEU A 183 -3.54 -5.65 13.06
CA LEU A 183 -2.24 -5.61 13.73
C LEU A 183 -2.07 -6.76 14.74
N THR A 184 -3.14 -7.15 15.45
CA THR A 184 -3.16 -8.33 16.32
C THR A 184 -2.88 -9.60 15.53
N ALA A 185 -3.46 -9.76 14.33
CA ALA A 185 -3.14 -10.88 13.43
C ALA A 185 -1.65 -10.88 13.03
N ALA A 186 -1.09 -9.72 12.71
CA ALA A 186 0.31 -9.61 12.31
C ALA A 186 1.25 -10.02 13.46
N LEU A 187 0.97 -9.54 14.67
CA LEU A 187 1.70 -9.89 15.87
C LEU A 187 1.52 -11.36 16.26
N ALA A 188 0.31 -11.91 16.15
CA ALA A 188 0.04 -13.32 16.43
C ALA A 188 0.86 -14.24 15.51
N GLY A 189 0.88 -13.96 14.20
CA GLY A 189 1.73 -14.69 13.25
C GLY A 189 3.23 -14.53 13.56
N ALA A 190 3.67 -13.32 13.93
CA ALA A 190 5.06 -13.05 14.28
C ALA A 190 5.51 -13.76 15.57
N LEU A 191 4.64 -13.85 16.57
CA LEU A 191 4.88 -14.55 17.84
C LEU A 191 4.80 -16.06 17.70
N ALA A 192 3.89 -16.58 16.85
CA ALA A 192 3.82 -18.00 16.51
C ALA A 192 5.09 -18.47 15.79
N GLY A 193 5.63 -17.64 14.90
CA GLY A 193 6.74 -18.00 14.03
C GLY A 193 6.25 -18.70 12.75
N TYR A 194 6.97 -18.47 11.66
CA TYR A 194 6.53 -18.93 10.33
C TYR A 194 6.71 -20.44 10.11
N ASP A 195 7.75 -21.03 10.69
CA ASP A 195 8.08 -22.46 10.51
C ASP A 195 7.42 -23.35 11.58
N LEU A 196 6.44 -22.81 12.32
CA LEU A 196 5.74 -23.52 13.39
C LEU A 196 5.04 -24.76 12.85
N THR A 197 5.28 -25.91 13.47
CA THR A 197 4.67 -27.18 13.08
C THR A 197 3.43 -27.50 13.91
N PRO A 198 2.46 -28.29 13.38
CA PRO A 198 1.29 -28.71 14.15
C PRO A 198 1.64 -29.47 15.45
N ALA A 199 2.74 -30.23 15.46
CA ALA A 199 3.20 -30.92 16.66
C ALA A 199 3.66 -29.95 17.75
N GLU A 200 4.37 -28.88 17.38
CA GLU A 200 4.83 -27.83 18.32
C GLU A 200 3.68 -26.98 18.86
N VAL A 201 2.61 -26.78 18.07
CA VAL A 201 1.37 -26.15 18.54
C VAL A 201 0.76 -26.94 19.69
N GLN A 202 0.69 -28.26 19.56
CA GLN A 202 0.11 -29.13 20.58
C GLN A 202 1.01 -29.28 21.80
N ARG A 203 2.32 -29.38 21.57
CA ARG A 203 3.31 -29.48 22.65
C ARG A 203 4.59 -28.76 22.28
N TRP A 204 4.81 -27.62 22.91
CA TRP A 204 6.01 -26.82 22.72
C TRP A 204 7.24 -27.46 23.39
N PRO A 205 8.30 -27.85 22.63
CA PRO A 205 9.44 -28.57 23.19
C PRO A 205 10.67 -27.68 23.49
N HIS A 206 10.70 -26.43 22.99
CA HIS A 206 11.94 -25.63 22.92
C HIS A 206 12.14 -24.64 24.09
N GLY A 207 11.26 -24.67 25.10
CA GLY A 207 11.30 -23.72 26.22
C GLY A 207 11.12 -22.26 25.79
N GLU A 208 11.33 -21.31 26.70
CA GLU A 208 11.09 -19.88 26.41
C GLU A 208 12.09 -19.27 25.42
N ALA A 209 13.33 -19.75 25.41
CA ALA A 209 14.38 -19.25 24.51
C ALA A 209 14.10 -19.54 23.02
N GLY A 210 13.27 -20.55 22.72
CA GLY A 210 12.88 -20.89 21.36
C GLY A 210 11.71 -20.06 20.80
N LEU A 211 11.09 -19.18 21.60
CA LEU A 211 9.90 -18.44 21.20
C LEU A 211 10.24 -17.37 20.15
N SER A 212 9.45 -17.31 19.07
CA SER A 212 9.61 -16.30 18.01
C SER A 212 9.26 -14.90 18.52
N ARG A 213 9.98 -13.88 18.07
CA ARG A 213 9.70 -12.48 18.44
C ARG A 213 9.33 -11.62 17.22
N PRO A 214 8.38 -10.68 17.36
CA PRO A 214 8.05 -9.73 16.31
C PRO A 214 9.20 -8.75 16.07
N HIS A 215 9.46 -8.47 14.80
CA HIS A 215 10.40 -7.45 14.36
C HIS A 215 9.69 -6.45 13.46
N LEU A 216 9.89 -5.17 13.73
CA LEU A 216 9.52 -4.10 12.82
C LEU A 216 10.61 -3.98 11.76
N VAL A 217 10.22 -4.01 10.49
CA VAL A 217 11.14 -4.05 9.36
C VAL A 217 10.76 -2.95 8.39
N THR A 218 11.74 -2.23 7.86
CA THR A 218 11.51 -1.30 6.75
C THR A 218 12.34 -1.71 5.55
N PHE A 219 11.71 -1.70 4.39
CA PHE A 219 12.34 -1.86 3.09
C PHE A 219 12.12 -0.59 2.28
N SER A 220 13.11 -0.14 1.54
CA SER A 220 12.95 0.97 0.61
C SER A 220 13.82 0.82 -0.60
N PHE A 221 13.36 1.34 -1.73
CA PHE A 221 14.12 1.32 -2.97
C PHE A 221 14.24 2.70 -3.62
N SER A 222 15.31 2.88 -4.40
CA SER A 222 15.71 4.15 -5.02
C SER A 222 16.47 3.90 -6.32
N PRO A 223 16.60 4.88 -7.23
CA PRO A 223 16.20 6.28 -7.14
C PRO A 223 14.72 6.52 -7.47
N VAL A 224 14.11 7.50 -6.79
CA VAL A 224 12.70 7.86 -6.99
C VAL A 224 12.60 9.15 -7.78
N GLN A 225 13.27 10.21 -7.31
CA GLN A 225 13.15 11.54 -7.87
C GLN A 225 13.78 11.61 -9.26
N GLU A 226 14.91 10.96 -9.44
CA GLU A 226 15.68 10.91 -10.68
C GLU A 226 14.88 10.16 -11.76
N LEU A 227 14.20 9.07 -11.40
CA LEU A 227 13.33 8.35 -12.32
C LEU A 227 12.13 9.21 -12.76
N ILE A 228 11.48 9.91 -11.83
CA ILE A 228 10.31 10.75 -12.13
C ILE A 228 10.73 11.98 -12.96
N LYS A 229 11.81 12.65 -12.57
CA LYS A 229 12.30 13.90 -13.19
C LYS A 229 12.93 13.69 -14.56
N ALA A 230 13.39 12.50 -14.90
CA ALA A 230 13.88 12.14 -16.23
C ALA A 230 12.73 12.10 -17.27
N SER A 231 12.08 13.24 -17.49
CA SER A 231 10.84 13.39 -18.25
C SER A 231 10.81 14.72 -18.98
N ARG A 232 10.46 14.72 -20.27
CA ARG A 232 10.17 15.96 -21.02
C ARG A 232 8.68 16.19 -21.25
N LYS A 233 7.88 15.12 -21.25
CA LYS A 233 6.43 15.15 -21.46
C LYS A 233 5.70 14.78 -20.16
N MET A 234 4.50 15.32 -19.94
CA MET A 234 3.67 14.97 -18.76
C MET A 234 3.37 13.46 -18.70
N ARG A 235 3.23 12.82 -19.86
CA ARG A 235 3.11 11.36 -19.98
C ARG A 235 4.32 10.62 -19.39
N ASP A 236 5.54 11.09 -19.65
CA ASP A 236 6.76 10.46 -19.13
C ASP A 236 6.87 10.67 -17.61
N PHE A 237 6.45 11.84 -17.13
CA PHE A 237 6.40 12.15 -15.70
C PHE A 237 5.43 11.23 -14.98
N TRP A 238 4.19 11.13 -15.48
CA TRP A 238 3.19 10.18 -14.99
C TRP A 238 3.72 8.75 -15.06
N ALA A 239 4.31 8.32 -16.18
CA ALA A 239 4.82 6.96 -16.34
C ALA A 239 5.90 6.62 -15.30
N GLY A 240 6.80 7.57 -15.01
CA GLY A 240 7.78 7.40 -13.94
C GLY A 240 7.13 7.19 -12.57
N SER A 241 6.12 8.01 -12.23
CA SER A 241 5.38 7.88 -10.98
C SER A 241 4.56 6.57 -10.88
N TRP A 242 3.93 6.17 -11.98
CA TRP A 242 3.09 4.97 -12.03
C TRP A 242 3.93 3.69 -11.99
N LEU A 243 5.08 3.65 -12.67
CA LEU A 243 6.01 2.53 -12.59
C LEU A 243 6.52 2.31 -11.16
N LEU A 244 6.86 3.38 -10.43
CA LEU A 244 7.23 3.29 -9.01
C LEU A 244 6.11 2.71 -8.16
N HIS A 245 4.90 3.22 -8.34
CA HIS A 245 3.70 2.73 -7.67
C HIS A 245 3.46 1.24 -7.98
N TYR A 246 3.52 0.86 -9.25
CA TYR A 246 3.31 -0.51 -9.70
C TYR A 246 4.36 -1.46 -9.11
N LEU A 247 5.65 -1.11 -9.19
CA LEU A 247 6.75 -1.90 -8.63
C LEU A 247 6.60 -2.07 -7.12
N SER A 248 6.27 -0.99 -6.38
CA SER A 248 6.01 -1.12 -4.95
C SER A 248 4.81 -2.00 -4.67
N ALA A 249 3.72 -1.86 -5.44
CA ALA A 249 2.54 -2.69 -5.28
C ALA A 249 2.86 -4.18 -5.54
N ARG A 250 3.68 -4.49 -6.56
CA ARG A 250 4.16 -5.86 -6.84
C ARG A 250 4.99 -6.44 -5.69
N VAL A 251 5.91 -5.66 -5.12
CA VAL A 251 6.70 -6.08 -3.96
C VAL A 251 5.79 -6.32 -2.75
N CYS A 252 4.89 -5.38 -2.45
CA CYS A 252 3.92 -5.55 -1.38
C CYS A 252 3.04 -6.79 -1.58
N TRP A 253 2.55 -7.01 -2.81
CA TRP A 253 1.70 -8.15 -3.15
C TRP A 253 2.42 -9.49 -2.93
N ALA A 254 3.65 -9.62 -3.41
CA ALA A 254 4.45 -10.83 -3.22
C ALA A 254 4.70 -11.13 -1.73
N LEU A 255 5.01 -10.09 -0.94
CA LEU A 255 5.21 -10.22 0.50
C LEU A 255 3.90 -10.58 1.23
N ALA A 256 2.80 -9.91 0.89
CA ALA A 256 1.48 -10.17 1.46
C ALA A 256 0.99 -11.59 1.14
N TRP A 257 1.26 -12.09 -0.07
CA TRP A 257 0.88 -13.45 -0.44
C TRP A 257 1.60 -14.49 0.42
N LYS A 258 2.85 -14.24 0.78
CA LYS A 258 3.67 -15.14 1.60
C LYS A 258 3.42 -15.01 3.10
N TYR A 259 3.34 -13.78 3.60
CA TYR A 259 3.35 -13.49 5.03
C TYR A 259 2.01 -12.94 5.56
N GLY A 260 1.02 -12.71 4.70
CA GLY A 260 -0.27 -12.10 5.02
C GLY A 260 -0.29 -10.60 4.74
N PRO A 261 -1.41 -10.03 4.24
CA PRO A 261 -1.53 -8.60 3.98
C PRO A 261 -1.42 -7.73 5.23
N ASP A 262 -1.83 -8.29 6.37
CA ASP A 262 -1.78 -7.68 7.70
C ASP A 262 -0.35 -7.38 8.19
N THR A 263 0.66 -8.09 7.68
CA THR A 263 2.07 -7.85 8.03
C THR A 263 2.54 -6.46 7.60
N LEU A 264 1.91 -5.87 6.57
CA LEU A 264 2.29 -4.59 6.00
C LEU A 264 1.61 -3.45 6.77
N VAL A 265 2.36 -2.85 7.69
CA VAL A 265 1.93 -1.67 8.45
C VAL A 265 1.85 -0.44 7.55
N TYR A 266 2.76 -0.33 6.58
CA TYR A 266 2.76 0.76 5.60
C TYR A 266 3.35 0.32 4.26
N PRO A 267 2.73 0.63 3.11
CA PRO A 267 1.36 1.14 3.00
C PRO A 267 0.33 0.07 3.40
N SER A 268 -0.86 0.50 3.83
CA SER A 268 -2.00 -0.42 3.95
C SER A 268 -2.43 -0.89 2.56
N LEU A 269 -2.64 -2.20 2.42
CA LEU A 269 -3.11 -2.81 1.18
C LEU A 269 -4.65 -2.77 1.04
N TRP A 270 -5.37 -2.40 2.10
CA TRP A 270 -6.82 -2.52 2.13
C TRP A 270 -7.46 -1.49 1.19
N GLY A 271 -8.36 -1.96 0.30
CA GLY A 271 -9.07 -1.11 -0.66
C GLY A 271 -8.18 -0.49 -1.75
N GLN A 272 -6.95 -0.98 -1.93
CA GLN A 272 -6.03 -0.45 -2.93
C GLN A 272 -6.40 -0.99 -4.33
N PRO A 273 -6.61 -0.14 -5.35
CA PRO A 273 -7.12 -0.56 -6.65
C PRO A 273 -6.37 -1.73 -7.31
N LEU A 274 -5.04 -1.69 -7.35
CA LEU A 274 -4.24 -2.78 -7.92
C LEU A 274 -4.36 -4.08 -7.11
N ILE A 275 -4.36 -3.96 -5.78
CA ILE A 275 -4.44 -5.11 -4.87
C ILE A 275 -5.80 -5.78 -5.01
N ASP A 276 -6.89 -5.02 -4.98
CA ASP A 276 -8.25 -5.51 -5.12
C ASP A 276 -8.48 -6.19 -6.49
N ALA A 277 -7.96 -5.58 -7.56
CA ALA A 277 -7.97 -6.18 -8.88
C ALA A 277 -7.23 -7.52 -8.93
N TRP A 278 -6.02 -7.59 -8.38
CA TRP A 278 -5.22 -8.84 -8.35
C TRP A 278 -5.81 -9.89 -7.41
N LEU A 279 -6.47 -9.49 -6.33
CA LEU A 279 -7.14 -10.40 -5.41
C LEU A 279 -8.28 -11.14 -6.07
N VAL A 280 -9.07 -10.46 -6.90
CA VAL A 280 -10.21 -11.06 -7.60
C VAL A 280 -9.77 -11.80 -8.87
N GLN A 281 -8.87 -11.23 -9.66
CA GLN A 281 -8.54 -11.72 -11.01
C GLN A 281 -7.25 -12.53 -11.09
N GLY A 282 -6.38 -12.43 -10.09
CA GLY A 282 -5.04 -12.99 -10.12
C GLY A 282 -4.06 -12.10 -10.87
N VAL A 283 -2.77 -12.39 -10.70
CA VAL A 283 -1.70 -11.70 -11.43
C VAL A 283 -0.42 -12.54 -11.50
N GLY A 284 0.11 -12.75 -12.70
CA GLY A 284 1.28 -13.61 -12.90
C GLY A 284 1.04 -15.02 -12.34
N ASN A 285 1.87 -15.45 -11.40
CA ASN A 285 1.76 -16.77 -10.76
C ASN A 285 0.84 -16.79 -9.53
N PHE A 286 0.19 -15.67 -9.19
CA PHE A 286 -0.71 -15.58 -8.05
C PHE A 286 -2.16 -15.75 -8.51
N PRO A 287 -2.89 -16.76 -8.02
CA PRO A 287 -4.28 -16.98 -8.40
C PRO A 287 -5.19 -15.89 -7.83
N GLY A 288 -6.30 -15.63 -8.51
CA GLY A 288 -7.38 -14.77 -8.03
C GLY A 288 -8.54 -15.56 -7.44
N TRP A 289 -9.36 -14.89 -6.64
CA TRP A 289 -10.58 -15.42 -6.03
C TRP A 289 -11.81 -14.64 -6.53
N ILE A 290 -12.39 -15.08 -7.63
CA ILE A 290 -13.53 -14.41 -8.29
C ILE A 290 -14.75 -14.28 -7.36
N ASP A 291 -14.91 -15.23 -6.45
CA ASP A 291 -15.98 -15.28 -5.47
C ASP A 291 -15.84 -14.21 -4.37
N PHE A 292 -14.74 -13.46 -4.31
CA PHE A 292 -14.59 -12.30 -3.42
C PHE A 292 -15.25 -11.03 -3.99
N ALA A 293 -15.61 -11.02 -5.28
CA ALA A 293 -16.21 -9.88 -5.97
C ALA A 293 -17.42 -9.23 -5.27
N PRO A 294 -18.31 -9.94 -4.54
CA PRO A 294 -19.41 -9.31 -3.80
C PRO A 294 -18.97 -8.30 -2.72
N TRP A 295 -17.74 -8.42 -2.19
CA TRP A 295 -17.20 -7.56 -1.15
C TRP A 295 -16.02 -6.70 -1.61
N VAL A 296 -15.52 -6.95 -2.83
CA VAL A 296 -14.38 -6.22 -3.40
C VAL A 296 -14.87 -5.45 -4.63
N PRO A 297 -15.11 -4.14 -4.50
CA PRO A 297 -15.59 -3.34 -5.62
C PRO A 297 -14.62 -3.38 -6.80
N THR A 298 -15.13 -3.59 -8.01
CA THR A 298 -14.32 -3.52 -9.22
C THR A 298 -13.71 -2.13 -9.36
N PRO A 299 -12.37 -1.99 -9.36
CA PRO A 299 -11.75 -0.68 -9.49
C PRO A 299 -12.00 -0.10 -10.89
N GLY A 300 -12.34 1.20 -10.95
CA GLY A 300 -12.45 1.90 -12.23
C GLY A 300 -11.08 2.19 -12.85
N ASP A 301 -11.03 2.33 -14.17
CA ASP A 301 -9.81 2.55 -14.95
C ASP A 301 -8.91 3.65 -14.37
N ARG A 302 -9.49 4.81 -14.03
CA ARG A 302 -8.75 5.93 -13.44
C ARG A 302 -8.09 5.61 -12.10
N ALA A 303 -8.73 4.78 -11.28
CA ALA A 303 -8.20 4.38 -9.98
C ALA A 303 -6.95 3.47 -10.14
N LEU A 304 -6.99 2.55 -11.10
CA LEU A 304 -5.85 1.68 -11.45
C LEU A 304 -4.64 2.46 -12.01
N LEU A 305 -4.88 3.63 -12.57
CA LEU A 305 -3.88 4.50 -13.17
C LEU A 305 -3.36 5.59 -12.24
N THR A 306 -3.91 5.68 -11.03
CA THR A 306 -3.50 6.65 -10.03
C THR A 306 -2.36 6.07 -9.19
N ALA A 307 -1.19 6.72 -9.24
CA ALA A 307 -0.05 6.29 -8.45
C ALA A 307 -0.27 6.61 -6.96
N GLY A 308 -0.37 5.57 -6.12
CA GLY A 308 -0.63 5.71 -4.68
C GLY A 308 0.35 4.99 -3.75
N PHE A 309 1.19 4.10 -4.27
CA PHE A 309 2.11 3.33 -3.43
C PHE A 309 3.45 4.05 -3.23
N PRO A 310 3.96 4.14 -1.99
CA PRO A 310 5.25 4.72 -1.68
C PRO A 310 6.40 3.78 -2.05
N ASN A 311 7.63 4.29 -2.09
CA ASN A 311 8.84 3.46 -2.24
C ASN A 311 9.39 2.91 -0.91
N VAL A 312 8.68 3.16 0.20
CA VAL A 312 9.04 2.71 1.55
C VAL A 312 7.94 1.80 2.04
N ILE A 313 8.33 0.60 2.48
CA ILE A 313 7.47 -0.44 2.99
C ILE A 313 7.87 -0.69 4.44
N VAL A 314 6.91 -0.81 5.35
CA VAL A 314 7.10 -1.15 6.75
C VAL A 314 6.26 -2.37 7.10
N MET A 315 6.87 -3.33 7.79
CA MET A 315 6.28 -4.63 8.10
C MET A 315 6.51 -5.06 9.54
N VAL A 316 5.66 -5.97 10.04
CA VAL A 316 5.88 -6.75 11.26
C VAL A 316 6.10 -8.22 10.87
N LEU A 317 7.30 -8.73 11.09
CA LEU A 317 7.66 -10.08 10.69
C LEU A 317 8.18 -10.92 11.88
N PRO A 318 8.07 -12.26 11.82
CA PRO A 318 8.83 -13.13 12.69
C PRO A 318 10.34 -12.90 12.51
N GLN A 319 11.09 -12.82 13.60
CA GLN A 319 12.55 -12.58 13.61
C GLN A 319 13.31 -13.41 12.56
N ALA A 320 13.04 -14.71 12.50
CA ALA A 320 13.73 -15.64 11.61
C ALA A 320 13.49 -15.35 10.11
N LYS A 321 12.42 -14.63 9.75
CA LYS A 321 12.01 -14.39 8.36
C LYS A 321 12.37 -13.01 7.82
N VAL A 322 12.91 -12.11 8.65
CA VAL A 322 13.30 -10.75 8.22
C VAL A 322 14.22 -10.80 7.00
N LYS A 323 15.35 -11.51 7.07
CA LYS A 323 16.32 -11.57 5.96
C LYS A 323 15.72 -12.16 4.68
N ALA A 324 14.97 -13.26 4.80
CA ALA A 324 14.34 -13.92 3.66
C ALA A 324 13.28 -13.04 3.00
N ALA A 325 12.48 -12.32 3.79
CA ALA A 325 11.49 -11.37 3.27
C ALA A 325 12.15 -10.21 2.54
N MET A 326 13.25 -9.65 3.07
CA MET A 326 13.97 -8.56 2.40
C MET A 326 14.66 -8.99 1.11
N GLN A 327 15.17 -10.23 1.07
CA GLN A 327 15.69 -10.82 -0.16
C GLN A 327 14.58 -11.01 -1.20
N MET A 328 13.42 -11.54 -0.78
CA MET A 328 12.25 -11.65 -1.64
C MET A 328 11.81 -10.29 -2.19
N ALA A 329 11.72 -9.26 -1.34
CA ALA A 329 11.35 -7.90 -1.76
C ALA A 329 12.29 -7.35 -2.83
N ARG A 330 13.61 -7.52 -2.64
CA ARG A 330 14.63 -7.14 -3.63
C ARG A 330 14.47 -7.93 -4.92
N GLN A 331 14.29 -9.24 -4.84
CA GLN A 331 14.21 -10.09 -6.02
C GLN A 331 12.96 -9.76 -6.85
N THR A 332 11.80 -9.64 -6.21
CA THR A 332 10.56 -9.23 -6.88
C THR A 332 10.70 -7.88 -7.57
N LEU A 333 11.35 -6.89 -6.93
CA LEU A 333 11.60 -5.59 -7.55
C LEU A 333 12.42 -5.70 -8.84
N LEU A 334 13.53 -6.45 -8.79
CA LEU A 334 14.45 -6.57 -9.92
C LEU A 334 13.84 -7.39 -11.07
N GLU A 335 13.19 -8.51 -10.76
CA GLU A 335 12.53 -9.37 -11.75
C GLU A 335 11.37 -8.64 -12.44
N GLU A 336 10.55 -7.91 -11.69
CA GLU A 336 9.46 -7.14 -12.31
C GLU A 336 9.98 -5.99 -13.17
N TRP A 337 11.06 -5.33 -12.76
CA TRP A 337 11.67 -4.28 -13.58
C TRP A 337 12.24 -4.82 -14.89
N GLU A 338 12.94 -5.95 -14.83
CA GLU A 338 13.45 -6.65 -16.01
C GLU A 338 12.30 -7.11 -16.93
N ARG A 339 11.23 -7.67 -16.35
CA ARG A 339 10.02 -8.04 -17.10
C ARG A 339 9.41 -6.85 -17.84
N LEU A 340 9.28 -5.70 -17.17
CA LEU A 340 8.78 -4.47 -17.78
C LEU A 340 9.68 -3.99 -18.92
N GLY A 341 11.00 -4.12 -18.77
CA GLY A 341 11.98 -3.87 -19.84
C GLY A 341 11.76 -4.77 -21.05
N ASN A 342 11.60 -6.06 -20.84
CA ASN A 342 11.38 -7.02 -21.92
C ASN A 342 10.06 -6.76 -22.66
N LEU A 343 8.99 -6.47 -21.92
CA LEU A 343 7.69 -6.09 -22.52
C LEU A 343 7.81 -4.81 -23.33
N ALA A 344 8.49 -3.78 -22.79
CA ALA A 344 8.68 -2.52 -23.50
C ALA A 344 9.49 -2.72 -24.79
N PHE A 345 10.56 -3.50 -24.74
CA PHE A 345 11.38 -3.80 -25.91
C PHE A 345 10.58 -4.52 -27.00
N ALA A 346 9.82 -5.55 -26.61
CA ALA A 346 8.96 -6.30 -27.52
C ALA A 346 7.86 -5.41 -28.14
N ALA A 347 7.23 -4.55 -27.33
CA ALA A 347 6.19 -3.64 -27.81
C ALA A 347 6.73 -2.63 -28.84
N ILE A 348 7.94 -2.11 -28.66
CA ILE A 348 8.58 -1.21 -29.64
C ILE A 348 8.90 -1.98 -30.93
N ARG A 349 9.47 -3.18 -30.84
CA ARG A 349 9.78 -4.02 -32.01
C ARG A 349 8.53 -4.45 -32.78
N ALA A 350 7.42 -4.69 -32.09
CA ALA A 350 6.14 -4.98 -32.73
C ALA A 350 5.56 -3.76 -33.48
N GLN A 351 5.84 -2.53 -33.02
CA GLN A 351 5.49 -1.31 -33.76
C GLN A 351 6.39 -1.12 -34.98
N ASP A 352 7.68 -1.44 -34.82
CA ASP A 352 8.68 -1.21 -35.84
C ASP A 352 9.86 -2.20 -35.70
N GLU A 353 9.82 -3.27 -36.49
CA GLU A 353 10.80 -4.36 -36.43
C GLU A 353 12.24 -3.88 -36.65
N ARG A 354 12.42 -2.80 -37.40
CA ARG A 354 13.74 -2.25 -37.76
C ARG A 354 14.14 -1.05 -36.88
N TRP A 355 13.40 -0.73 -35.82
CA TRP A 355 13.82 0.28 -34.84
C TRP A 355 15.14 -0.13 -34.19
N MET A 356 16.15 0.75 -34.14
CA MET A 356 17.49 0.45 -33.61
C MET A 356 18.09 -0.87 -34.17
N PRO A 357 18.45 -0.95 -35.46
CA PRO A 357 18.99 -2.16 -36.06
C PRO A 357 20.19 -2.72 -35.29
N GLY A 358 20.19 -4.02 -35.02
CA GLY A 358 21.27 -4.70 -34.27
C GLY A 358 21.22 -4.52 -32.75
N LEU A 359 20.32 -3.70 -32.20
CA LEU A 359 20.11 -3.64 -30.76
C LEU A 359 19.36 -4.89 -30.31
N ALA A 360 20.00 -5.75 -29.54
CA ALA A 360 19.39 -6.92 -28.91
C ALA A 360 18.95 -6.60 -27.48
N PRO A 361 17.96 -7.32 -26.90
CA PRO A 361 17.57 -7.14 -25.51
C PRO A 361 18.74 -7.24 -24.54
N GLU A 362 19.71 -8.12 -24.80
CA GLU A 362 20.88 -8.39 -23.95
C GLU A 362 21.96 -7.31 -24.05
N ASN A 363 21.79 -6.29 -24.91
CA ASN A 363 22.77 -5.23 -25.10
C ASN A 363 23.00 -4.44 -23.79
N ASP A 364 24.25 -4.05 -23.55
CA ASP A 364 24.64 -3.32 -22.34
C ASP A 364 23.90 -1.98 -22.18
N THR A 365 23.57 -1.29 -23.27
CA THR A 365 22.80 -0.03 -23.22
C THR A 365 21.34 -0.25 -22.82
N TRP A 366 20.82 -1.47 -22.96
CA TRP A 366 19.48 -1.88 -22.55
C TRP A 366 19.49 -2.65 -21.23
N ASN A 367 19.83 -3.95 -21.25
CA ASN A 367 19.66 -4.83 -20.10
C ASN A 367 20.55 -4.43 -18.92
N ARG A 368 21.86 -4.22 -19.15
CA ARG A 368 22.77 -3.84 -18.05
C ARG A 368 22.37 -2.51 -17.43
N TRP A 369 21.89 -1.55 -18.23
CA TRP A 369 21.35 -0.29 -17.72
C TRP A 369 20.15 -0.52 -16.79
N LEU A 370 19.16 -1.31 -17.23
CA LEU A 370 17.98 -1.62 -16.43
C LEU A 370 18.33 -2.38 -15.13
N GLN A 371 19.28 -3.32 -15.19
CA GLN A 371 19.74 -4.09 -14.02
C GLN A 371 20.42 -3.22 -12.96
N CYS A 372 21.06 -2.11 -13.36
CA CYS A 372 21.71 -1.19 -12.44
C CYS A 372 20.79 -0.07 -11.91
N GLN A 373 19.52 -0.05 -12.32
CA GLN A 373 18.61 1.05 -11.99
C GLN A 373 18.29 1.13 -10.50
N TRP A 374 18.07 -0.01 -9.83
CA TRP A 374 17.50 -0.05 -8.49
C TRP A 374 18.50 -0.40 -7.39
N GLN A 375 18.42 0.35 -6.30
CA GLN A 375 19.05 0.04 -5.03
C GLN A 375 17.97 -0.26 -4.00
N THR A 376 18.25 -1.23 -3.14
CA THR A 376 17.36 -1.65 -2.07
C THR A 376 18.05 -1.52 -0.74
N TYR A 377 17.36 -0.93 0.22
CA TYR A 377 17.83 -0.69 1.57
C TYR A 377 16.80 -1.24 2.55
N TRP A 378 17.26 -1.87 3.61
CA TRP A 378 16.37 -2.32 4.66
C TRP A 378 17.04 -2.27 6.03
N ALA A 379 16.20 -2.20 7.07
CA ALA A 379 16.59 -2.35 8.46
C ALA A 379 15.51 -3.17 9.18
N GLY A 380 15.91 -3.89 10.21
CA GLY A 380 15.00 -4.60 11.11
C GLY A 380 15.28 -4.21 12.54
N TYR A 381 14.24 -4.14 13.36
CA TYR A 381 14.31 -3.75 14.76
C TYR A 381 13.40 -4.64 15.61
N PRO A 382 13.89 -5.23 16.72
CA PRO A 382 13.05 -6.06 17.58
C PRO A 382 11.99 -5.19 18.28
N LEU A 383 10.80 -5.75 18.50
CA LEU A 383 9.81 -5.11 19.35
C LEU A 383 10.14 -5.41 20.82
N GLY A 384 10.81 -4.44 21.46
CA GLY A 384 11.33 -4.55 22.83
C GLY A 384 12.67 -5.29 22.94
N ASP A 385 13.22 -5.30 24.14
CA ASP A 385 14.50 -5.94 24.44
C ASP A 385 14.45 -7.47 24.20
N PRO A 386 15.33 -8.03 23.34
CA PRO A 386 15.35 -9.47 23.04
C PRO A 386 15.62 -10.38 24.25
N HIS A 387 16.31 -9.88 25.28
CA HIS A 387 16.69 -10.62 26.47
C HIS A 387 15.66 -10.52 27.61
N GLN A 388 14.61 -9.72 27.43
CA GLN A 388 13.56 -9.53 28.42
C GLN A 388 12.22 -10.12 27.94
N SER A 389 11.33 -10.43 28.88
CA SER A 389 9.94 -10.77 28.56
C SER A 389 9.24 -9.63 27.81
N LEU A 390 8.25 -9.95 26.98
CA LEU A 390 7.43 -8.97 26.27
C LEU A 390 6.49 -8.18 27.20
N ARG A 391 6.30 -8.65 28.44
CA ARG A 391 5.39 -8.09 29.43
C ARG A 391 6.01 -8.16 30.83
N SER A 392 5.75 -7.14 31.66
CA SER A 392 6.12 -7.15 33.07
C SER A 392 5.09 -6.45 33.96
N SER A 393 4.93 -6.92 35.19
CA SER A 393 4.19 -6.23 36.24
C SER A 393 5.08 -5.38 37.16
N ASP A 394 6.38 -5.29 36.87
CA ASP A 394 7.37 -4.57 37.71
C ASP A 394 7.01 -3.09 37.91
N LEU A 395 6.34 -2.47 36.94
CA LEU A 395 5.83 -1.10 37.02
C LEU A 395 4.97 -0.86 38.28
N HIS A 396 4.29 -1.90 38.78
CA HIS A 396 3.38 -1.83 39.92
C HIS A 396 4.03 -2.19 41.26
N LYS A 397 5.32 -2.56 41.30
CA LYS A 397 6.03 -2.84 42.55
C LYS A 397 6.25 -1.55 43.34
N GLU A 398 6.02 -1.61 44.66
CA GLU A 398 6.09 -0.45 45.56
C GLU A 398 7.49 -0.20 46.18
N ALA A 399 8.41 -1.15 46.07
CA ALA A 399 9.72 -1.04 46.73
C ALA A 399 10.60 0.04 46.08
N GLU A 400 10.94 1.09 46.84
CA GLU A 400 11.86 2.18 46.45
C GLU A 400 13.26 1.70 46.05
N SER A 401 13.66 0.48 46.45
CA SER A 401 15.00 -0.07 46.22
C SER A 401 15.16 -0.90 44.94
N GLU A 402 14.07 -1.32 44.28
CA GLU A 402 14.14 -2.04 43.01
C GLU A 402 13.84 -1.08 41.85
N LYS A 403 14.90 -0.63 41.16
CA LYS A 403 14.72 0.02 39.85
C LYS A 403 13.90 -0.92 38.96
N ASP A 404 12.87 -0.39 38.30
CA ASP A 404 12.11 -1.11 37.27
C ASP A 404 13.03 -1.44 36.08
N ALA A 405 13.79 -2.52 36.24
CA ALA A 405 14.84 -2.95 35.32
C ALA A 405 14.25 -3.32 33.95
N TRP A 406 13.02 -3.83 33.93
CA TRP A 406 12.32 -4.17 32.69
C TRP A 406 12.01 -2.91 31.88
N THR A 407 11.40 -1.89 32.51
CA THR A 407 11.11 -0.60 31.84
C THR A 407 12.40 0.09 31.41
N GLN A 408 13.46 0.03 32.24
CA GLN A 408 14.76 0.59 31.88
C GLN A 408 15.34 -0.09 30.64
N ALA A 409 15.32 -1.42 30.56
CA ALA A 409 15.79 -2.15 29.39
C ALA A 409 15.02 -1.75 28.11
N GLN A 410 13.69 -1.57 28.20
CA GLN A 410 12.91 -1.11 27.04
C GLN A 410 13.29 0.32 26.62
N ASN A 411 13.52 1.22 27.58
CA ASN A 411 13.99 2.57 27.31
C ASN A 411 15.39 2.56 26.69
N ASP A 412 16.31 1.74 27.20
CA ASP A 412 17.70 1.65 26.71
C ASP A 412 17.74 1.14 25.27
N VAL A 413 16.96 0.10 24.95
CA VAL A 413 16.80 -0.38 23.58
C VAL A 413 16.21 0.74 22.72
N CYS A 414 15.19 1.46 23.19
CA CYS A 414 14.68 2.62 22.47
C CYS A 414 15.59 3.87 22.54
N GLY A 415 16.78 3.75 23.15
CA GLY A 415 17.76 4.79 23.45
C GLY A 415 17.16 6.08 24.03
N LEU A 416 16.22 5.91 24.93
CA LEU A 416 15.56 6.98 25.68
C LEU A 416 16.39 7.30 26.92
N SER A 417 16.73 8.58 27.08
CA SER A 417 17.30 9.11 28.33
C SER A 417 16.24 9.15 29.43
N GLU A 418 16.64 9.27 30.70
CA GLU A 418 15.70 9.41 31.83
C GLU A 418 14.63 10.49 31.62
N ARG A 419 15.00 11.67 31.09
CA ARG A 419 14.07 12.78 30.79
C ARG A 419 13.09 12.52 29.64
N ARG A 420 13.30 11.44 28.88
CA ARG A 420 12.50 11.02 27.72
C ARG A 420 12.02 9.57 27.86
N ALA A 421 12.11 9.00 29.07
CA ALA A 421 11.58 7.67 29.34
C ALA A 421 10.08 7.65 29.05
N LEU A 422 9.55 6.51 28.59
CA LEU A 422 8.13 6.41 28.24
C LEU A 422 7.21 6.69 29.44
N PHE A 423 7.57 6.16 30.62
CA PHE A 423 6.88 6.43 31.87
C PHE A 423 7.80 7.27 32.75
N LEU A 424 7.51 8.58 32.88
CA LEU A 424 8.16 9.44 33.86
C LEU A 424 7.54 9.18 35.24
N GLN A 425 8.02 9.90 36.25
CA GLN A 425 7.64 9.64 37.63
C GLN A 425 6.13 9.82 37.84
N GLU A 426 5.56 10.88 37.30
CA GLU A 426 4.15 11.24 37.41
C GLU A 426 3.25 10.20 36.72
N GLU A 427 3.61 9.71 35.52
CA GLU A 427 2.82 8.66 34.87
C GLU A 427 2.93 7.32 35.63
N ARG A 428 4.11 6.99 36.19
CA ARG A 428 4.27 5.78 37.01
C ARG A 428 3.36 5.82 38.23
N GLU A 429 3.33 6.94 38.93
CA GLU A 429 2.47 7.16 40.09
C GLU A 429 0.99 7.03 39.71
N PHE A 430 0.58 7.63 38.60
CA PHE A 430 -0.77 7.49 38.06
C PHE A 430 -1.13 6.03 37.74
N LEU A 431 -0.26 5.31 37.04
CA LEU A 431 -0.49 3.91 36.64
C LEU A 431 -0.58 2.96 37.85
N ARG A 432 0.25 3.19 38.87
CA ARG A 432 0.19 2.48 40.15
C ARG A 432 -1.12 2.76 40.87
N ALA A 433 -1.54 4.02 40.95
CA ALA A 433 -2.81 4.41 41.56
C ALA A 433 -4.00 3.78 40.83
N ALA A 434 -4.00 3.79 39.50
CA ALA A 434 -5.02 3.12 38.68
C ALA A 434 -5.03 1.60 38.91
N GLY A 435 -3.86 0.97 39.01
CA GLY A 435 -3.72 -0.45 39.34
C GLY A 435 -4.32 -0.81 40.70
N LYS A 436 -3.99 -0.03 41.75
CA LYS A 436 -4.58 -0.19 43.09
C LYS A 436 -6.09 -0.03 43.08
N LEU A 437 -6.59 1.00 42.39
CA LEU A 437 -8.04 1.26 42.29
C LEU A 437 -8.78 0.10 41.62
N ARG A 438 -8.19 -0.50 40.57
CA ARG A 438 -8.76 -1.68 39.90
C ARG A 438 -8.81 -2.89 40.83
N GLN A 439 -7.73 -3.13 41.58
CA GLN A 439 -7.70 -4.22 42.55
C GLN A 439 -8.76 -4.02 43.64
N GLN A 440 -8.92 -2.80 44.14
CA GLN A 440 -9.94 -2.46 45.15
C GLN A 440 -11.38 -2.59 44.62
N LYS A 441 -11.67 -2.05 43.42
CA LYS A 441 -13.04 -2.00 42.87
C LYS A 441 -13.49 -3.32 42.23
N GLN A 442 -12.57 -4.07 41.64
CA GLN A 442 -12.89 -5.22 40.79
C GLN A 442 -12.27 -6.53 41.30
N GLY A 443 -11.42 -6.50 42.32
CA GLY A 443 -10.69 -7.68 42.80
C GLY A 443 -9.70 -8.26 41.78
N ARG A 444 -9.33 -7.49 40.75
CA ARG A 444 -8.46 -7.94 39.64
C ARG A 444 -7.09 -7.26 39.72
N HIS A 445 -6.03 -8.04 39.55
CA HIS A 445 -4.66 -7.52 39.46
C HIS A 445 -4.51 -6.51 38.31
N PRO A 446 -3.65 -5.48 38.43
CA PRO A 446 -3.38 -4.52 37.37
C PRO A 446 -2.95 -5.21 36.08
N PHE A 447 -3.21 -4.58 34.93
CA PHE A 447 -2.62 -5.05 33.68
C PHE A 447 -1.11 -4.81 33.70
N SER A 448 -0.35 -5.81 33.24
CA SER A 448 1.10 -5.72 33.03
C SER A 448 1.42 -4.65 31.98
N ALA A 449 2.51 -3.91 32.19
CA ALA A 449 3.13 -3.15 31.12
C ALA A 449 3.67 -4.09 30.05
N ASN A 450 3.78 -3.62 28.81
CA ASN A 450 4.25 -4.43 27.70
C ASN A 450 4.97 -3.60 26.62
N VAL A 451 5.74 -4.29 25.78
CA VAL A 451 6.62 -3.64 24.78
C VAL A 451 5.85 -2.88 23.70
N GLY A 452 4.54 -3.14 23.53
CA GLY A 452 3.68 -2.43 22.59
C GLY A 452 3.54 -0.94 22.93
N SER A 453 3.72 -0.55 24.20
CA SER A 453 3.69 0.87 24.60
C SER A 453 4.87 1.69 24.02
N TRP A 454 5.96 1.03 23.59
CA TRP A 454 7.13 1.69 22.97
C TRP A 454 7.07 1.75 21.44
N TRP A 455 5.91 1.45 20.83
CA TRP A 455 5.76 1.33 19.37
C TRP A 455 6.32 2.53 18.59
N SER A 456 6.00 3.76 19.01
CA SER A 456 6.49 4.99 18.37
C SER A 456 8.02 5.11 18.40
N TYR A 457 8.63 4.82 19.55
CA TYR A 457 10.08 4.88 19.72
C TYR A 457 10.81 3.76 18.97
N ALA A 458 10.23 2.56 18.92
CA ALA A 458 10.75 1.47 18.09
C ALA A 458 10.72 1.84 16.60
N PHE A 459 9.66 2.52 16.13
CA PHE A 459 9.55 3.04 14.78
C PHE A 459 10.62 4.11 14.48
N ASP A 460 10.87 5.02 15.41
CA ASP A 460 11.92 6.03 15.27
C ASP A 460 13.32 5.39 15.19
N ARG A 461 13.60 4.39 16.02
CA ARG A 461 14.86 3.62 15.96
C ARG A 461 15.04 2.92 14.62
N LEU A 462 13.97 2.31 14.10
CA LEU A 462 13.99 1.69 12.78
C LEU A 462 14.33 2.71 11.68
N ARG A 463 13.74 3.91 11.71
CA ARG A 463 14.02 4.98 10.74
C ARG A 463 15.45 5.48 10.83
N LEU A 464 15.98 5.67 12.04
CA LEU A 464 17.36 6.08 12.27
C LEU A 464 18.33 5.02 11.73
N ASN A 465 18.06 3.73 11.99
CA ASN A 465 18.86 2.63 11.47
C ASN A 465 18.85 2.58 9.93
N LEU A 466 17.68 2.71 9.30
CA LEU A 466 17.60 2.78 7.84
C LEU A 466 18.38 3.97 7.27
N THR A 467 18.32 5.13 7.94
CA THR A 467 19.05 6.33 7.53
C THR A 467 20.57 6.12 7.63
N ALA A 468 21.04 5.47 8.70
CA ALA A 468 22.45 5.11 8.83
C ALA A 468 22.92 4.17 7.70
N VAL A 469 22.12 3.16 7.35
CA VAL A 469 22.40 2.26 6.21
C VAL A 469 22.48 3.04 4.90
N LYS A 470 21.55 3.99 4.67
CA LYS A 470 21.56 4.84 3.46
C LYS A 470 22.75 5.79 3.40
N ASN A 471 23.19 6.34 4.54
CA ASN A 471 24.31 7.26 4.60
C ASN A 471 25.67 6.56 4.42
N ALA A 472 25.79 5.31 4.88
CA ALA A 472 27.01 4.51 4.72
C ALA A 472 27.19 3.92 3.30
N ARG A 473 26.37 4.34 2.32
CA ARG A 473 26.39 3.77 0.96
C ARG A 473 27.67 4.14 0.22
N ALA A 474 28.21 3.16 -0.52
CA ALA A 474 29.34 3.32 -1.45
C ALA A 474 28.92 3.11 -2.91
N TRP A 475 27.62 3.20 -3.21
CA TRP A 475 27.10 2.95 -4.55
C TRP A 475 27.20 4.19 -5.43
N GLU A 476 27.63 4.00 -6.68
CA GLU A 476 27.69 5.02 -7.73
C GLU A 476 26.92 4.54 -8.98
N LEU A 477 26.24 5.46 -9.66
CA LEU A 477 25.62 5.19 -10.96
C LEU A 477 26.71 4.73 -11.94
N PRO A 478 26.47 3.67 -12.74
CA PRO A 478 27.42 3.28 -13.77
C PRO A 478 27.72 4.47 -14.69
N THR A 479 29.00 4.75 -14.91
CA THR A 479 29.42 5.82 -15.82
C THR A 479 29.12 5.42 -17.25
N ALA A 480 28.39 6.25 -17.97
CA ALA A 480 28.20 6.09 -19.41
C ALA A 480 29.41 6.65 -20.16
N PHE A 481 30.12 5.78 -20.89
CA PHE A 481 31.12 6.19 -21.87
C PHE A 481 30.42 6.43 -23.22
N GLY A 482 30.37 7.68 -23.70
CA GLY A 482 29.77 8.05 -24.99
C GLY A 482 28.58 9.03 -24.89
N VAL A 483 27.71 9.01 -25.91
CA VAL A 483 26.55 9.89 -26.03
C VAL A 483 25.54 9.59 -24.94
N ARG A 484 25.17 10.62 -24.18
CA ARG A 484 24.23 10.51 -23.07
C ARG A 484 22.80 10.74 -23.51
N SER A 485 21.86 10.32 -22.67
CA SER A 485 20.46 10.70 -22.83
C SER A 485 20.30 12.23 -22.94
N THR A 486 19.52 12.67 -23.91
CA THR A 486 19.10 14.07 -24.08
C THR A 486 17.98 14.50 -23.13
N VAL A 487 17.41 13.55 -22.38
CA VAL A 487 16.31 13.78 -21.42
C VAL A 487 16.87 14.02 -20.03
N SER A 488 17.58 13.05 -19.47
CA SER A 488 18.16 13.19 -18.12
C SER A 488 19.62 13.64 -18.10
N GLY A 489 20.36 13.48 -19.20
CA GLY A 489 21.82 13.59 -19.19
C GLY A 489 22.51 12.44 -18.42
N ILE A 490 21.75 11.42 -18.00
CA ILE A 490 22.21 10.27 -17.24
C ILE A 490 22.13 9.02 -18.12
N GLY A 491 23.19 8.21 -18.09
CA GLY A 491 23.24 6.97 -18.87
C GLY A 491 23.49 7.16 -20.36
N PRO A 492 23.83 6.07 -21.06
CA PRO A 492 24.03 6.10 -22.49
C PRO A 492 22.67 6.22 -23.21
N ALA A 493 22.62 7.02 -24.27
CA ALA A 493 21.55 6.89 -25.25
C ALA A 493 21.56 5.47 -25.84
N LEU A 494 20.39 4.88 -26.12
CA LEU A 494 20.35 3.52 -26.68
C LEU A 494 21.00 3.45 -28.05
N HIS A 495 21.81 2.41 -28.25
CA HIS A 495 22.44 2.10 -29.52
C HIS A 495 22.98 0.66 -29.52
N ALA A 496 23.09 0.07 -30.71
CA ALA A 496 23.60 -1.29 -30.88
C ALA A 496 25.14 -1.39 -30.80
N GLN A 497 25.84 -0.31 -31.16
CA GLN A 497 27.29 -0.29 -31.35
C GLN A 497 28.03 -0.40 -30.00
N ARG A 498 29.16 -1.13 -29.97
CA ARG A 498 30.05 -1.12 -28.80
C ARG A 498 31.03 0.03 -28.93
N TRP A 499 31.27 0.72 -27.82
CA TRP A 499 32.26 1.79 -27.75
C TRP A 499 33.65 1.27 -28.18
N GLN A 500 34.29 1.96 -29.12
CA GLN A 500 35.68 1.73 -29.53
C GLN A 500 36.48 3.01 -29.28
N LYS A 501 37.66 2.86 -28.67
CA LYS A 501 38.53 3.98 -28.27
C LYS A 501 39.04 4.72 -29.51
N GLY A 502 38.63 5.99 -29.71
CA GLY A 502 39.13 6.87 -30.78
C GLY A 502 38.13 7.26 -31.88
N GLN A 503 36.88 6.78 -31.85
CA GLN A 503 35.84 7.07 -32.87
C GLN A 503 34.59 7.75 -32.27
N VAL A 504 34.78 8.82 -31.47
CA VAL A 504 33.69 9.40 -30.68
C VAL A 504 32.72 10.25 -31.51
N GLU A 505 33.23 11.01 -32.49
CA GLU A 505 32.40 11.89 -33.33
C GLU A 505 31.53 11.10 -34.32
N ASP A 506 32.10 10.10 -35.00
CA ASP A 506 31.37 9.19 -35.90
C ASP A 506 30.27 8.40 -35.16
N LEU A 507 30.50 8.09 -33.88
CA LEU A 507 29.53 7.38 -33.04
C LEU A 507 28.32 8.26 -32.71
N GLU A 508 28.51 9.55 -32.43
CA GLU A 508 27.38 10.43 -32.12
C GLU A 508 26.45 10.64 -33.31
N GLU A 509 27.00 10.91 -34.50
CA GLU A 509 26.20 11.06 -35.71
C GLU A 509 25.44 9.78 -36.06
N SER A 510 26.10 8.62 -35.92
CA SER A 510 25.49 7.31 -36.10
C SER A 510 24.32 7.08 -35.14
N ILE A 511 24.50 7.34 -33.84
CA ILE A 511 23.43 7.19 -32.83
C ILE A 511 22.28 8.15 -33.15
N ARG A 512 22.58 9.41 -33.48
CA ARG A 512 21.58 10.41 -33.84
C ARG A 512 20.78 9.98 -35.07
N ALA A 513 21.44 9.42 -36.09
CA ALA A 513 20.79 8.89 -37.29
C ALA A 513 19.84 7.73 -36.95
N GLN A 514 20.23 6.81 -36.06
CA GLN A 514 19.35 5.71 -35.62
C GLN A 514 18.09 6.23 -34.90
N TRP A 515 18.24 7.27 -34.07
CA TRP A 515 17.13 7.90 -33.35
C TRP A 515 16.16 8.69 -34.24
N GLN A 516 16.51 9.02 -35.49
CA GLN A 516 15.56 9.62 -36.44
C GLN A 516 14.36 8.70 -36.72
N ARG A 517 14.53 7.38 -36.55
CA ARG A 517 13.45 6.40 -36.69
C ARG A 517 12.53 6.42 -35.47
N ARG A 518 11.33 6.94 -35.69
CA ARG A 518 10.36 7.27 -34.63
C ARG A 518 9.66 6.08 -33.98
N ALA A 519 9.50 4.97 -34.70
CA ALA A 519 8.77 3.78 -34.24
C ALA A 519 7.40 4.07 -33.58
N GLY A 520 6.71 5.12 -34.03
CA GLY A 520 5.41 5.56 -33.48
C GLY A 520 5.43 6.15 -32.05
N LEU A 521 6.58 6.21 -31.38
CA LEU A 521 6.70 6.57 -29.96
C LEU A 521 7.68 7.73 -29.69
N PHE A 522 8.62 7.96 -30.60
CA PHE A 522 9.71 8.92 -30.47
C PHE A 522 9.58 10.05 -31.51
N ASP A 523 10.17 11.21 -31.23
CA ASP A 523 10.03 12.40 -32.10
C ASP A 523 11.13 12.52 -33.17
N GLY A 524 12.17 11.67 -33.08
CA GLY A 524 13.31 11.69 -33.99
C GLY A 524 14.46 12.60 -33.56
N ARG A 525 14.33 13.32 -32.44
CA ARG A 525 15.29 14.31 -31.95
C ARG A 525 15.82 13.93 -30.58
N GLU A 526 14.96 13.42 -29.71
CA GLU A 526 15.33 12.93 -28.40
C GLU A 526 16.08 11.59 -28.53
N MET A 527 17.22 11.49 -27.87
CA MET A 527 17.93 10.23 -27.64
C MET A 527 17.74 9.85 -26.16
N LEU A 528 17.16 8.68 -25.91
CA LEU A 528 16.77 8.22 -24.57
C LEU A 528 17.67 7.07 -24.10
N ASN A 529 17.83 6.92 -22.79
CA ASN A 529 18.37 5.70 -22.19
C ASN A 529 17.27 4.62 -22.03
N ALA A 530 17.63 3.40 -21.63
CA ALA A 530 16.67 2.30 -21.53
C ALA A 530 15.50 2.58 -20.57
N THR A 531 15.78 3.22 -19.44
CA THR A 531 14.76 3.55 -18.43
C THR A 531 13.75 4.55 -18.96
N GLU A 532 14.21 5.58 -19.66
CA GLU A 532 13.36 6.60 -20.28
C GLU A 532 12.55 6.02 -21.43
N THR A 533 13.16 5.13 -22.23
CA THR A 533 12.47 4.41 -23.28
C THR A 533 11.37 3.51 -22.74
N LEU A 534 11.63 2.78 -21.63
CA LEU A 534 10.62 1.99 -20.93
C LEU A 534 9.45 2.88 -20.49
N LYS A 535 9.73 4.02 -19.86
CA LYS A 535 8.69 5.00 -19.47
C LYS A 535 7.84 5.46 -20.65
N ARG A 536 8.50 5.79 -21.77
CA ARG A 536 7.84 6.26 -23.00
C ARG A 536 6.91 5.20 -23.60
N THR A 537 7.28 3.94 -23.45
CA THR A 537 6.55 2.78 -23.97
C THR A 537 5.46 2.27 -23.03
N LEU A 538 5.45 2.68 -21.76
CA LEU A 538 4.47 2.22 -20.76
C LEU A 538 3.02 2.11 -21.28
N PRO A 539 2.44 3.11 -21.99
CA PRO A 539 1.07 3.02 -22.48
C PRO A 539 0.77 1.80 -23.38
N LYS A 540 1.79 1.27 -24.07
CA LYS A 540 1.66 0.11 -24.95
C LYS A 540 1.68 -1.22 -24.20
N ILE A 541 2.28 -1.25 -23.01
CA ILE A 541 2.38 -2.47 -22.19
C ILE A 541 1.35 -2.51 -21.06
N LEU A 542 0.67 -1.40 -20.75
CA LEU A 542 -0.42 -1.36 -19.75
C LEU A 542 -1.48 -2.47 -19.89
N PRO A 543 -1.96 -2.87 -21.10
CA PRO A 543 -2.90 -3.97 -21.21
C PRO A 543 -2.37 -5.30 -20.67
N ASP A 544 -1.06 -5.51 -20.69
CA ASP A 544 -0.41 -6.72 -20.15
C ASP A 544 -0.16 -6.64 -18.63
N LEU A 545 -0.31 -5.45 -18.04
CA LEU A 545 -0.05 -5.19 -16.62
C LEU A 545 -1.32 -5.08 -15.79
N LEU A 546 -2.43 -4.75 -16.44
CA LEU A 546 -3.73 -4.50 -15.83
C LEU A 546 -4.73 -5.61 -16.20
N PRO A 547 -5.76 -5.82 -15.38
CA PRO A 547 -6.98 -6.54 -15.75
C PRO A 547 -7.46 -6.30 -17.19
N ALA A 548 -7.92 -7.35 -17.86
CA ALA A 548 -8.46 -7.28 -19.23
C ALA A 548 -9.72 -6.40 -19.37
N SER A 549 -10.37 -6.05 -18.25
CA SER A 549 -11.58 -5.23 -18.20
C SER A 549 -11.34 -3.71 -18.33
N VAL A 550 -10.08 -3.26 -18.38
CA VAL A 550 -9.74 -1.82 -18.38
C VAL A 550 -9.87 -1.23 -19.78
N SER A 551 -10.73 -0.23 -19.95
CA SER A 551 -10.77 0.56 -21.18
C SER A 551 -9.60 1.54 -21.19
N LEU A 552 -8.56 1.18 -21.93
CA LEU A 552 -7.36 1.99 -22.13
C LEU A 552 -7.59 3.20 -23.07
N ASN A 553 -8.80 3.79 -23.07
CA ASN A 553 -9.10 5.03 -23.77
C ASN A 553 -8.45 6.21 -23.03
N PHE A 554 -7.12 6.20 -23.04
CA PHE A 554 -6.27 7.17 -22.37
C PHE A 554 -6.25 8.49 -23.13
N THR A 555 -6.50 9.56 -22.40
CA THR A 555 -5.80 10.82 -22.65
C THR A 555 -5.10 11.21 -21.37
N TYR A 556 -3.77 11.23 -21.44
CA TYR A 556 -2.99 11.78 -20.34
C TYR A 556 -3.29 13.27 -20.23
N PRO A 557 -3.37 13.81 -19.00
CA PRO A 557 -3.35 15.25 -18.80
C PRO A 557 -2.01 15.77 -19.31
N ASP A 558 -1.99 16.19 -20.55
CA ASP A 558 -0.91 16.97 -21.12
C ASP A 558 -1.21 18.46 -20.83
N LEU A 559 -0.74 19.42 -21.64
CA LEU A 559 -1.26 20.81 -21.57
C LEU A 559 -2.80 20.91 -21.70
N THR A 560 -3.50 19.82 -22.06
CA THR A 560 -4.97 19.69 -22.01
C THR A 560 -5.53 19.97 -20.61
N ALA A 561 -4.83 19.59 -19.54
CA ALA A 561 -5.26 19.84 -18.17
C ALA A 561 -5.21 21.32 -17.80
N GLY A 562 -4.17 22.03 -18.24
CA GLY A 562 -4.05 23.48 -18.08
C GLY A 562 -5.17 24.21 -18.83
N MET A 563 -5.44 23.79 -20.08
CA MET A 563 -6.55 24.34 -20.86
C MET A 563 -7.91 24.05 -20.21
N ALA A 564 -8.15 22.83 -19.74
CA ALA A 564 -9.39 22.48 -19.05
C ALA A 564 -9.56 23.29 -17.76
N GLY A 565 -8.49 23.49 -16.98
CA GLY A 565 -8.50 24.35 -15.79
C GLY A 565 -8.81 25.81 -16.13
N TYR A 566 -8.18 26.35 -17.18
CA TYR A 566 -8.44 27.69 -17.68
C TYR A 566 -9.91 27.85 -18.11
N LEU A 567 -10.40 26.98 -18.98
CA LEU A 567 -11.78 27.02 -19.48
C LEU A 567 -12.83 26.79 -18.38
N LYS A 568 -12.49 26.06 -17.31
CA LYS A 568 -13.38 25.85 -16.17
C LYS A 568 -13.50 27.08 -15.27
N THR A 569 -12.43 27.85 -15.15
CA THR A 569 -12.33 29.00 -14.24
C THR A 569 -12.65 30.34 -14.90
N HIS A 570 -12.67 30.38 -16.23
CA HIS A 570 -12.94 31.58 -17.02
C HIS A 570 -14.37 31.59 -17.59
N ASP A 571 -14.76 32.72 -18.14
CA ASP A 571 -16.12 32.99 -18.61
C ASP A 571 -16.49 32.25 -19.91
N LYS A 572 -17.76 32.41 -20.31
CA LYS A 572 -18.29 31.81 -21.54
C LYS A 572 -17.60 32.31 -22.80
N GLU A 573 -16.95 33.49 -22.75
CA GLU A 573 -16.22 34.05 -23.88
C GLU A 573 -14.94 33.27 -24.16
N ALA A 574 -14.20 32.88 -23.12
CA ALA A 574 -13.02 32.01 -23.26
C ALA A 574 -13.36 30.67 -23.93
N ILE A 575 -14.47 30.05 -23.52
CA ILE A 575 -14.98 28.81 -24.15
C ILE A 575 -15.36 29.05 -25.61
N ALA A 576 -16.07 30.16 -25.91
CA ALA A 576 -16.46 30.50 -27.27
C ALA A 576 -15.24 30.77 -28.17
N HIS A 577 -14.23 31.47 -27.65
CA HIS A 577 -12.98 31.74 -28.36
C HIS A 577 -12.23 30.44 -28.70
N PHE A 578 -12.04 29.56 -27.70
CA PHE A 578 -11.42 28.25 -27.90
C PHE A 578 -12.13 27.43 -29.00
N ARG A 579 -13.47 27.44 -29.00
CA ARG A 579 -14.26 26.75 -30.05
C ARG A 579 -14.05 27.36 -31.43
N ARG A 580 -14.08 28.69 -31.54
CA ARG A 580 -13.81 29.39 -32.81
C ARG A 580 -12.43 29.06 -33.34
N ALA A 581 -11.42 29.02 -32.45
CA ALA A 581 -10.06 28.70 -32.83
C ALA A 581 -9.92 27.28 -33.41
N CYS A 582 -10.51 26.28 -32.72
CA CYS A 582 -10.51 24.90 -33.20
C CYS A 582 -11.24 24.77 -34.55
N GLN A 583 -12.39 25.42 -34.71
CA GLN A 583 -13.14 25.41 -35.97
C GLN A 583 -12.40 26.10 -37.11
N GLY A 584 -11.73 27.22 -36.83
CA GLY A 584 -10.90 27.93 -37.80
C GLY A 584 -9.78 27.04 -38.34
N LEU A 585 -9.11 26.31 -37.44
CA LEU A 585 -8.06 25.38 -37.83
C LEU A 585 -8.58 24.21 -38.67
N LEU A 586 -9.71 23.59 -38.29
CA LEU A 586 -10.29 22.48 -39.05
C LEU A 586 -10.73 22.88 -40.46
N ARG A 587 -11.16 24.13 -40.66
CA ARG A 587 -11.49 24.64 -42.00
C ARG A 587 -10.27 24.68 -42.91
N GLU A 588 -9.11 25.03 -42.37
CA GLU A 588 -7.86 25.12 -43.14
C GLU A 588 -7.14 23.78 -43.25
N PHE A 589 -7.31 22.91 -42.26
CA PHE A 589 -6.72 21.58 -42.21
C PHE A 589 -7.81 20.52 -41.95
N PRO A 590 -8.66 20.18 -42.93
CA PRO A 590 -9.75 19.21 -42.75
C PRO A 590 -9.28 17.84 -42.27
N GLN A 591 -8.08 17.42 -42.66
CA GLN A 591 -7.43 16.19 -42.17
C GLN A 591 -7.20 16.13 -40.66
N ALA A 592 -7.24 17.26 -39.94
CA ALA A 592 -7.19 17.28 -38.48
C ALA A 592 -8.52 16.82 -37.84
N GLU A 593 -9.58 16.61 -38.63
CA GLU A 593 -10.84 16.07 -38.15
C GLU A 593 -10.72 14.62 -37.69
N ASP A 594 -9.82 13.83 -38.28
CA ASP A 594 -9.55 12.47 -37.84
C ASP A 594 -8.92 12.45 -36.43
N VAL A 595 -8.06 13.43 -36.13
CA VAL A 595 -7.53 13.65 -34.77
C VAL A 595 -8.65 13.94 -33.78
N LEU A 596 -9.70 14.67 -34.18
CA LEU A 596 -10.86 14.90 -33.33
C LEU A 596 -11.72 13.65 -33.14
N LYS A 597 -11.94 12.85 -34.19
CA LYS A 597 -12.68 11.58 -34.06
C LYS A 597 -12.00 10.68 -33.04
N ASP A 598 -10.67 10.63 -33.07
CA ASP A 598 -9.88 9.82 -32.15
C ASP A 598 -9.89 10.37 -30.71
N MET A 599 -9.92 11.70 -30.55
CA MET A 599 -9.82 12.41 -29.26
C MET A 599 -11.18 12.87 -28.68
N ALA A 600 -12.30 12.59 -29.35
CA ALA A 600 -13.62 13.02 -28.92
C ALA A 600 -13.98 12.44 -27.54
N GLY A 601 -14.29 13.32 -26.58
CA GLY A 601 -14.58 12.92 -25.20
C GLY A 601 -13.36 12.37 -24.44
N LYS A 602 -12.16 12.52 -25.00
CA LYS A 602 -10.90 12.08 -24.45
C LYS A 602 -10.02 13.30 -24.17
N TRP A 603 -10.43 14.20 -23.27
CA TRP A 603 -9.53 15.22 -22.71
C TRP A 603 -8.69 14.69 -21.54
N GLY A 604 -9.17 13.62 -20.88
CA GLY A 604 -8.55 13.07 -19.68
C GLY A 604 -8.91 13.84 -18.41
N ILE A 605 -9.90 14.74 -18.49
CA ILE A 605 -10.36 15.60 -17.39
C ILE A 605 -11.87 15.43 -17.25
N PRO A 606 -12.39 14.89 -16.12
CA PRO A 606 -13.82 14.55 -15.98
C PRO A 606 -14.78 15.70 -16.30
N TRP A 607 -14.40 16.93 -15.92
CA TRP A 607 -15.18 18.13 -16.20
C TRP A 607 -15.32 18.41 -17.71
N ALA A 608 -14.27 18.17 -18.50
CA ALA A 608 -14.28 18.40 -19.94
C ALA A 608 -14.87 17.18 -20.70
N ASP A 609 -14.48 15.96 -20.30
CA ASP A 609 -14.96 14.71 -20.90
C ASP A 609 -16.48 14.56 -20.81
N GLY A 610 -17.07 14.99 -19.68
CA GLY A 610 -18.52 14.90 -19.42
C GLY A 610 -19.36 15.96 -20.13
N GLN A 611 -18.76 16.92 -20.84
CA GLN A 611 -19.49 18.01 -21.50
C GLN A 611 -19.60 17.79 -23.00
N SER A 612 -20.83 17.75 -23.51
CA SER A 612 -21.13 17.69 -24.95
C SER A 612 -20.48 18.84 -25.72
N THR A 613 -20.35 20.01 -25.09
CA THR A 613 -19.69 21.21 -25.63
C THR A 613 -18.28 20.94 -26.15
N PHE A 614 -17.52 20.02 -25.54
CA PHE A 614 -16.14 19.74 -25.88
C PHE A 614 -15.95 18.48 -26.75
N GLN A 615 -17.02 17.79 -27.14
CA GLN A 615 -16.91 16.61 -28.00
C GLN A 615 -16.41 16.92 -29.42
N LYS A 616 -16.55 18.17 -29.87
CA LYS A 616 -16.14 18.64 -31.21
C LYS A 616 -14.89 19.53 -31.18
N THR A 617 -14.17 19.56 -30.08
CA THR A 617 -13.00 20.44 -29.88
C THR A 617 -12.00 19.78 -28.97
N HIS A 618 -10.70 19.92 -29.23
CA HIS A 618 -9.67 19.36 -28.37
C HIS A 618 -8.43 20.26 -28.36
N PRO A 619 -7.74 20.48 -27.23
CA PRO A 619 -6.55 21.35 -27.16
C PRO A 619 -5.41 20.88 -28.07
N ARG A 620 -5.41 19.60 -28.48
CA ARG A 620 -4.46 19.07 -29.48
C ARG A 620 -4.47 19.79 -30.80
N LEU A 621 -5.62 20.29 -31.23
CA LEU A 621 -5.70 21.08 -32.45
C LEU A 621 -4.84 22.34 -32.35
N LEU A 622 -4.73 22.93 -31.17
CA LEU A 622 -4.05 24.21 -30.96
C LEU A 622 -2.58 24.04 -30.55
N ASN A 623 -2.03 22.82 -30.61
CA ASN A 623 -0.62 22.54 -30.37
C ASN A 623 0.05 22.02 -31.65
N VAL A 624 0.93 22.82 -32.24
CA VAL A 624 1.66 22.48 -33.47
C VAL A 624 2.39 21.15 -33.33
N GLY A 625 3.05 20.90 -32.19
CA GLY A 625 3.83 19.69 -31.97
C GLY A 625 2.97 18.44 -31.98
N TRP A 626 1.87 18.44 -31.23
CA TRP A 626 0.98 17.27 -31.16
C TRP A 626 0.22 17.03 -32.45
N LEU A 627 -0.25 18.11 -33.09
CA LEU A 627 -0.95 17.96 -34.35
C LEU A 627 -0.04 17.41 -35.45
N LEU A 628 1.26 17.74 -35.43
CA LEU A 628 2.25 17.13 -36.32
C LEU A 628 2.52 15.65 -35.98
N GLU A 629 2.51 15.28 -34.70
CA GLU A 629 2.62 13.87 -34.29
C GLU A 629 1.42 13.06 -34.80
N ASP A 630 0.21 13.61 -34.64
CA ASP A 630 -1.05 12.93 -35.00
C ASP A 630 -1.26 12.89 -36.53
N LEU A 631 -0.83 13.91 -37.28
CA LEU A 631 -0.94 13.96 -38.75
C LEU A 631 0.19 13.24 -39.49
N GLY A 632 1.30 12.89 -38.83
CA GLY A 632 2.40 12.14 -39.43
C GLY A 632 3.24 12.87 -40.50
N ASP A 633 3.03 14.17 -40.74
CA ASP A 633 3.72 14.97 -41.77
C ASP A 633 4.51 16.16 -41.17
N PRO A 634 5.84 16.01 -40.98
CA PRO A 634 6.69 17.05 -40.38
C PRO A 634 6.85 18.31 -41.24
N GLN A 635 6.62 18.25 -42.56
CA GLN A 635 6.88 19.37 -43.47
C GLN A 635 5.88 20.52 -43.29
N ARG A 636 4.73 20.24 -42.66
CA ARG A 636 3.63 21.19 -42.44
C ARG A 636 3.81 22.09 -41.23
N ARG A 637 4.89 21.94 -40.47
CA ARG A 637 5.16 22.71 -39.24
C ARG A 637 5.02 24.23 -39.42
N PRO A 638 5.57 24.87 -40.48
CA PRO A 638 5.46 26.32 -40.64
C PRO A 638 4.01 26.77 -40.88
N GLN A 639 3.26 26.00 -41.66
CA GLN A 639 1.87 26.29 -42.03
C GLN A 639 0.93 26.14 -40.83
N LEU A 640 1.10 25.05 -40.06
CA LEU A 640 0.34 24.82 -38.82
C LEU A 640 0.65 25.87 -37.75
N ALA A 641 1.92 26.26 -37.59
CA ALA A 641 2.30 27.31 -36.65
C ALA A 641 1.67 28.66 -37.01
N ALA A 642 1.68 29.05 -38.28
CA ALA A 642 1.06 30.28 -38.75
C ALA A 642 -0.48 30.27 -38.57
N ALA A 643 -1.13 29.15 -38.88
CA ALA A 643 -2.58 29.02 -38.73
C ALA A 643 -3.02 29.06 -37.26
N ILE A 644 -2.31 28.34 -36.37
CA ILE A 644 -2.60 28.36 -34.94
C ILE A 644 -2.40 29.77 -34.37
N ALA A 645 -1.32 30.46 -34.70
CA ALA A 645 -1.07 31.83 -34.25
C ALA A 645 -2.16 32.83 -34.73
N ARG A 646 -2.77 32.59 -35.89
CA ARG A 646 -3.88 33.42 -36.39
C ARG A 646 -5.19 33.18 -35.63
N PHE A 647 -5.51 31.93 -35.33
CA PHE A 647 -6.79 31.57 -34.71
C PHE A 647 -6.75 31.53 -33.17
N TYR A 648 -5.55 31.42 -32.60
CA TYR A 648 -5.29 31.32 -31.18
C TYR A 648 -4.00 32.09 -30.83
N PRO A 649 -4.05 33.43 -30.90
CA PRO A 649 -2.89 34.31 -30.68
C PRO A 649 -2.40 34.33 -29.23
#